data_AF-A0A0R3W3D4-F1
#
_entry.id   AF-A0A0R3W3D4-F1
#
_cell.length_a   1.000
_cell.length_b   1.000
_cell.length_c   1.000
_cell.angle_alpha   90.00
_cell.angle_beta   90.00
_cell.angle_gamma   90.00
#
_symmetry.space_group_name_H-M   'P 1'
#
loop_
_entity.id
_entity.type
_entity.pdbx_description
1 polymer ?
#
loop_
_entity_poly.entity_id
_entity_poly.type
_entity_poly.pdbx_seq_one_letter_code
_entity_poly.pdbx_strand_id
1 'polypeptide(L)'
;MAGRFAEYLPESKLKELRDIANAIVSPGKGILAADESVATIGKRFKSINLENTEENRRNYRQLLFSSDRCLAKYISGVILFHDTVYQKMDDGTPLISLLQERGIIPGIKVDKGVVPLAGTHGEGTTQGLDGLNERCAQYKRDGCHFAKWRCVLKIQEHTPSYQAMMENANVLARYAVICQQNGIVPIVEPEVLPDGNHDLFVGQRVSEEVLSFVYKALADHHVYLEGTLLKPNMVTAGQSCSQKFTKEQNAVATIQTLQRTVPPAVPGVVFLSGGMSELDATLNLDAINKAKMKKPWALSFSFGRALQASVIQTWQGNSDNILAAQCELLKLAKATSLGKFDGKLELAAEAKLAELRDIANAIVAPGKGILAADETTIGKRFDSEHIANTEENRRRYRELLFSADRIISKYISGVILFHDTERSIIPGIKVDKGIKPLAGTRGENTTQGLDDLAERCADYKKRGCHFAKWRCALKITEHTPSYLAMLENANVLARYANGIVPIVEPEVLPDGKHDLYTAQRVTEEVLAFQYKALADHHVYLEGTLLKPNMVTAGHNCPCTFSLEQNAVATVQTLQRRVPAAVPGITFLSGGMSEVDATKNLNAINQSSLKKPWALTFSFGRALQASVIKIWSGREENVPAAQYELIKLCKANSEAALGTFSGDLETSAGAQSLFIANHVY
;
A
#
# COMPACT_ATOMS: atom_id res chain seq x y z
N MET A 1 30.48 -7.31 5.14
CA MET A 1 30.16 -5.91 5.52
C MET A 1 28.98 -5.98 6.47
N ALA A 2 29.04 -5.33 7.63
CA ALA A 2 27.82 -5.01 8.38
C ALA A 2 26.94 -4.15 7.43
N GLY A 3 25.73 -4.60 7.14
CA GLY A 3 24.87 -3.97 6.14
C GLY A 3 24.46 -2.55 6.55
N ARG A 4 24.12 -1.71 5.56
CA ARG A 4 23.52 -0.37 5.76
C ARG A 4 22.35 -0.37 6.75
N PHE A 5 21.66 -1.49 6.88
CA PHE A 5 20.48 -1.65 7.71
C PHE A 5 20.72 -2.68 8.81
N ALA A 6 20.36 -2.33 10.05
CA ALA A 6 20.29 -3.30 11.14
C ALA A 6 19.13 -4.29 10.93
N GLU A 7 19.34 -5.55 11.25
CA GLU A 7 18.23 -6.47 11.48
C GLU A 7 17.64 -6.18 12.86
N TYR A 8 16.37 -5.79 12.94
CA TYR A 8 15.74 -5.41 14.21
C TYR A 8 14.79 -6.49 14.77
N LEU A 9 14.33 -7.44 13.93
CA LEU A 9 13.55 -8.61 14.35
C LEU A 9 14.03 -9.86 13.59
N PRO A 10 14.21 -11.00 14.28
CA PRO A 10 14.50 -12.28 13.63
C PRO A 10 13.24 -12.82 12.91
N GLU A 11 13.43 -13.66 11.89
CA GLU A 11 12.33 -14.26 11.11
C GLU A 11 11.30 -15.00 11.98
N SER A 12 11.72 -15.64 13.09
CA SER A 12 10.79 -16.30 14.02
C SER A 12 9.79 -15.32 14.64
N LYS A 13 10.23 -14.10 14.98
CA LYS A 13 9.38 -13.05 15.54
C LYS A 13 8.52 -12.38 14.46
N LEU A 14 9.05 -12.21 13.25
CA LEU A 14 8.26 -11.75 12.10
C LEU A 14 7.11 -12.72 11.80
N LYS A 15 7.39 -14.03 11.81
CA LYS A 15 6.40 -15.08 11.63
C LYS A 15 5.35 -15.08 12.75
N GLU A 16 5.78 -15.00 14.01
CA GLU A 16 4.86 -14.92 15.17
C GLU A 16 3.86 -13.75 15.02
N LEU A 17 4.35 -12.55 14.71
CA LEU A 17 3.51 -11.37 14.53
C LEU A 17 2.54 -11.53 13.35
N ARG A 18 3.01 -12.07 12.23
CA ARG A 18 2.20 -12.34 11.03
C ARG A 18 1.08 -13.34 11.33
N ASP A 19 1.39 -14.41 12.04
CA ASP A 19 0.43 -15.46 12.39
C ASP A 19 -0.65 -14.94 13.34
N ILE A 20 -0.26 -14.17 14.37
CA ILE A 20 -1.20 -13.52 15.30
C ILE A 20 -2.13 -12.55 14.55
N ALA A 21 -1.56 -11.68 13.71
CA ALA A 21 -2.36 -10.68 12.98
C ALA A 21 -3.39 -11.36 12.07
N ASN A 22 -3.01 -12.40 11.32
CA ASN A 22 -3.92 -13.18 10.48
C ASN A 22 -4.98 -13.93 11.30
N ALA A 23 -4.62 -14.48 12.47
CA ALA A 23 -5.58 -15.14 13.35
C ALA A 23 -6.67 -14.17 13.85
N ILE A 24 -6.29 -12.93 14.18
CA ILE A 24 -7.24 -11.88 14.59
C ILE A 24 -8.22 -11.55 13.45
N VAL A 25 -7.76 -11.48 12.20
CA VAL A 25 -8.65 -11.13 11.06
C VAL A 25 -9.16 -12.33 10.28
N SER A 26 -9.29 -13.48 10.96
CA SER A 26 -9.90 -14.68 10.38
C SER A 26 -11.29 -14.38 9.78
N PRO A 27 -11.65 -14.96 8.63
CA PRO A 27 -12.93 -14.71 7.98
C PRO A 27 -14.13 -14.86 8.92
N GLY A 28 -15.04 -13.88 8.88
CA GLY A 28 -16.23 -13.84 9.74
C GLY A 28 -15.97 -13.47 11.20
N LYS A 29 -14.73 -13.11 11.59
CA LYS A 29 -14.43 -12.68 12.96
C LYS A 29 -14.02 -11.22 13.02
N GLY A 30 -14.33 -10.58 14.14
CA GLY A 30 -13.87 -9.24 14.51
C GLY A 30 -13.41 -9.17 15.97
N ILE A 31 -13.26 -7.94 16.44
CA ILE A 31 -12.71 -7.64 17.76
C ILE A 31 -13.79 -6.97 18.63
N LEU A 32 -13.95 -7.46 19.85
CA LEU A 32 -14.71 -6.76 20.89
C LEU A 32 -13.77 -5.78 21.62
N ALA A 33 -14.00 -4.48 21.46
CA ALA A 33 -13.22 -3.45 22.15
C ALA A 33 -13.83 -3.17 23.54
N ALA A 34 -13.31 -3.83 24.57
CA ALA A 34 -13.71 -3.71 25.98
C ALA A 34 -12.65 -2.97 26.81
N ASP A 35 -11.92 -2.06 26.17
CA ASP A 35 -10.79 -1.31 26.70
C ASP A 35 -11.18 0.09 27.20
N GLU A 36 -12.46 0.29 27.53
CA GLU A 36 -12.91 1.56 28.11
C GLU A 36 -12.14 1.85 29.40
N SER A 37 -11.51 3.04 29.46
CA SER A 37 -10.93 3.56 30.71
C SER A 37 -11.99 3.67 31.80
N VAL A 38 -11.57 3.76 33.06
CA VAL A 38 -12.46 3.99 34.22
C VAL A 38 -13.43 5.16 33.97
N ALA A 39 -12.95 6.26 33.39
CA ALA A 39 -13.78 7.42 33.05
C ALA A 39 -14.79 7.11 31.92
N THR A 40 -14.35 6.40 30.89
CA THR A 40 -15.20 6.07 29.73
C THR A 40 -16.30 5.08 30.09
N ILE A 41 -16.01 4.03 30.85
CA ILE A 41 -17.02 3.06 31.29
C ILE A 41 -17.99 3.69 32.31
N GLY A 42 -17.51 4.60 33.17
CA GLY A 42 -18.37 5.37 34.07
C GLY A 42 -19.44 6.19 33.33
N LYS A 43 -19.11 6.79 32.18
CA LYS A 43 -20.11 7.45 31.33
C LYS A 43 -21.18 6.49 30.80
N ARG A 44 -20.83 5.22 30.55
CA ARG A 44 -21.79 4.20 30.13
C ARG A 44 -22.67 3.74 31.29
N PHE A 45 -22.10 3.50 32.46
CA PHE A 45 -22.86 3.12 33.65
C PHE A 45 -23.83 4.21 34.11
N LYS A 46 -23.46 5.49 33.97
CA LYS A 46 -24.38 6.61 34.22
C LYS A 46 -25.65 6.54 33.37
N SER A 47 -25.61 5.99 32.15
CA SER A 47 -26.80 5.84 31.29
C SER A 47 -27.82 4.83 31.78
N ILE A 48 -27.44 3.99 32.75
CA ILE A 48 -28.31 3.01 33.42
C ILE A 48 -28.35 3.26 34.94
N ASN A 49 -27.93 4.45 35.38
CA ASN A 49 -27.85 4.84 36.80
C ASN A 49 -27.04 3.87 37.70
N LEU A 50 -26.03 3.20 37.14
CA LEU A 50 -25.13 2.30 37.87
C LEU A 50 -23.89 3.06 38.38
N GLU A 51 -23.47 2.79 39.62
CA GLU A 51 -22.26 3.36 40.19
C GLU A 51 -20.99 2.80 39.54
N ASN A 52 -19.98 3.65 39.31
CA ASN A 52 -18.70 3.27 38.70
C ASN A 52 -17.69 2.72 39.72
N THR A 53 -18.01 1.59 40.33
CA THR A 53 -17.11 0.86 41.23
C THR A 53 -16.23 -0.13 40.45
N GLU A 54 -15.08 -0.53 41.04
CA GLU A 54 -14.23 -1.56 40.44
C GLU A 54 -14.99 -2.88 40.25
N GLU A 55 -15.81 -3.25 41.23
CA GLU A 55 -16.62 -4.45 41.21
C GLU A 55 -17.67 -4.42 40.09
N ASN A 56 -18.36 -3.29 39.86
CA ASN A 56 -19.30 -3.18 38.74
C ASN A 56 -18.59 -3.24 37.39
N ARG A 57 -17.37 -2.70 37.28
CA ARG A 57 -16.55 -2.85 36.06
C ARG A 57 -16.16 -4.31 35.84
N ARG A 58 -15.72 -5.01 36.89
CA ARG A 58 -15.40 -6.45 36.86
C ARG A 58 -16.60 -7.29 36.46
N ASN A 59 -17.76 -7.09 37.10
CA ASN A 59 -19.03 -7.75 36.80
C ASN A 59 -19.43 -7.58 35.33
N TYR A 60 -19.32 -6.37 34.81
CA TYR A 60 -19.63 -6.12 33.41
C TYR A 60 -18.66 -6.83 32.45
N ARG A 61 -17.35 -6.88 32.77
CA ARG A 61 -16.37 -7.64 31.97
C ARG A 61 -16.58 -9.14 32.06
N GLN A 62 -16.86 -9.66 33.24
CA GLN A 62 -17.24 -11.06 33.43
C GLN A 62 -18.49 -11.40 32.63
N LEU A 63 -19.52 -10.55 32.61
CA LEU A 63 -20.72 -10.74 31.78
C LEU A 63 -20.35 -10.90 30.31
N LEU A 64 -19.55 -9.99 29.75
CA LEU A 64 -19.13 -10.06 28.35
C LEU A 64 -18.32 -11.33 28.06
N PHE A 65 -17.33 -11.63 28.91
CA PHE A 65 -16.36 -12.70 28.63
C PHE A 65 -16.85 -14.08 29.00
N SER A 66 -17.87 -14.19 29.85
CA SER A 66 -18.50 -15.47 30.23
C SER A 66 -19.70 -15.86 29.36
N SER A 67 -20.01 -15.09 28.30
CA SER A 67 -21.05 -15.40 27.29
C SER A 67 -20.88 -16.80 26.68
N ASP A 68 -21.83 -17.34 25.92
CA ASP A 68 -21.68 -18.68 25.35
C ASP A 68 -20.38 -18.83 24.50
N ARG A 69 -19.76 -20.03 24.52
CA ARG A 69 -18.53 -20.33 23.76
C ARG A 69 -18.68 -20.05 22.26
N CYS A 70 -19.90 -20.08 21.72
CA CYS A 70 -20.17 -19.73 20.33
C CYS A 70 -19.84 -18.28 19.98
N LEU A 71 -19.62 -17.38 20.94
CA LEU A 71 -19.11 -16.02 20.70
C LEU A 71 -17.78 -16.06 19.93
N ALA A 72 -16.92 -17.05 20.18
CA ALA A 72 -15.63 -17.23 19.50
C ALA A 72 -15.75 -17.53 17.99
N LYS A 73 -16.96 -17.82 17.49
CA LYS A 73 -17.25 -17.92 16.05
C LYS A 73 -17.23 -16.55 15.36
N TYR A 74 -17.48 -15.48 16.12
CA TYR A 74 -17.65 -14.12 15.62
C TYR A 74 -16.61 -13.14 16.17
N ILE A 75 -16.01 -13.46 17.33
CA ILE A 75 -14.98 -12.66 17.98
C ILE A 75 -13.68 -13.46 18.02
N SER A 76 -12.64 -12.93 17.40
CA SER A 76 -11.28 -13.49 17.40
C SER A 76 -10.39 -12.87 18.46
N GLY A 77 -10.67 -11.63 18.87
CA GLY A 77 -9.89 -10.93 19.86
C GLY A 77 -10.70 -9.97 20.71
N VAL A 78 -10.20 -9.67 21.90
CA VAL A 78 -10.80 -8.71 22.84
C VAL A 78 -9.72 -7.73 23.28
N ILE A 79 -10.01 -6.43 23.17
CA ILE A 79 -9.12 -5.39 23.72
C ILE A 79 -9.52 -5.12 25.16
N LEU A 80 -8.55 -5.20 26.07
CA LEU A 80 -8.71 -5.02 27.49
C LEU A 80 -8.15 -3.66 27.95
N PHE A 81 -8.67 -3.17 29.07
CA PHE A 81 -8.02 -2.14 29.87
C PHE A 81 -7.08 -2.79 30.90
N HIS A 82 -6.10 -2.04 31.42
CA HIS A 82 -5.08 -2.54 32.34
C HIS A 82 -5.68 -3.34 33.51
N ASP A 83 -6.64 -2.76 34.22
CA ASP A 83 -7.28 -3.40 35.37
C ASP A 83 -7.90 -4.76 35.00
N THR A 84 -8.54 -4.85 33.82
CA THR A 84 -9.23 -6.05 33.36
C THR A 84 -8.28 -7.21 33.08
N VAL A 85 -7.01 -6.95 32.76
CA VAL A 85 -5.99 -8.01 32.56
C VAL A 85 -5.79 -8.83 33.83
N TYR A 86 -5.87 -8.18 35.00
CA TYR A 86 -5.58 -8.80 36.30
C TYR A 86 -6.84 -9.12 37.11
N GLN A 87 -8.02 -8.79 36.59
CA GLN A 87 -9.31 -9.12 37.20
C GLN A 87 -9.63 -10.62 37.08
N LYS A 88 -10.42 -11.10 38.04
CA LYS A 88 -10.86 -12.49 38.15
C LYS A 88 -12.38 -12.60 38.13
N MET A 89 -12.85 -13.77 37.76
CA MET A 89 -14.23 -14.19 37.93
C MET A 89 -14.55 -14.45 39.41
N ASP A 90 -15.84 -14.64 39.70
CA ASP A 90 -16.33 -15.01 41.04
C ASP A 90 -15.71 -16.32 41.56
N ASP A 91 -15.37 -17.25 40.68
CA ASP A 91 -14.71 -18.53 41.00
C ASP A 91 -13.18 -18.43 41.10
N GLY A 92 -12.62 -17.22 40.95
CA GLY A 92 -11.18 -16.97 41.00
C GLY A 92 -10.43 -17.16 39.67
N THR A 93 -11.10 -17.60 38.60
CA THR A 93 -10.50 -17.75 37.27
C THR A 93 -10.09 -16.39 36.71
N PRO A 94 -8.84 -16.19 36.27
CA PRO A 94 -8.45 -14.94 35.60
C PRO A 94 -9.27 -14.71 34.33
N LEU A 95 -9.79 -13.49 34.14
CA LEU A 95 -10.60 -13.16 32.95
C LEU A 95 -9.85 -13.38 31.64
N ILE A 96 -8.52 -13.16 31.64
CA ILE A 96 -7.68 -13.40 30.47
C ILE A 96 -7.57 -14.89 30.11
N SER A 97 -7.51 -15.78 31.11
CA SER A 97 -7.47 -17.22 30.91
C SER A 97 -8.77 -17.73 30.29
N LEU A 98 -9.92 -17.19 30.73
CA LEU A 98 -11.21 -17.50 30.13
C LEU A 98 -11.26 -17.19 28.62
N LEU A 99 -10.69 -16.05 28.20
CA LEU A 99 -10.62 -15.70 26.78
C LEU A 99 -9.75 -16.68 26.00
N GLN A 100 -8.58 -17.03 26.54
CA GLN A 100 -7.64 -17.97 25.93
C GLN A 100 -8.24 -19.37 25.78
N GLU A 101 -8.91 -19.90 26.82
CA GLU A 101 -9.60 -21.19 26.77
C GLU A 101 -10.71 -21.24 25.71
N ARG A 102 -11.27 -20.08 25.37
CA ARG A 102 -12.30 -19.93 24.32
C ARG A 102 -11.71 -19.71 22.93
N GLY A 103 -10.39 -19.66 22.80
CA GLY A 103 -9.71 -19.34 21.54
C GLY A 103 -9.90 -17.89 21.10
N ILE A 104 -10.15 -16.98 22.05
CA ILE A 104 -10.22 -15.53 21.82
C ILE A 104 -8.91 -14.92 22.27
N ILE A 105 -8.24 -14.23 21.36
CA ILE A 105 -6.92 -13.65 21.60
C ILE A 105 -7.06 -12.42 22.51
N PRO A 106 -6.37 -12.35 23.67
CA PRO A 106 -6.37 -11.16 24.49
C PRO A 106 -5.46 -10.06 23.90
N GLY A 107 -5.94 -8.83 23.90
CA GLY A 107 -5.17 -7.65 23.55
C GLY A 107 -5.34 -6.54 24.59
N ILE A 108 -4.48 -5.52 24.52
CA ILE A 108 -4.36 -4.51 25.58
C ILE A 108 -4.29 -3.09 25.02
N LYS A 109 -5.06 -2.17 25.58
CA LYS A 109 -4.87 -0.72 25.34
C LYS A 109 -3.65 -0.23 26.10
N VAL A 110 -2.68 0.35 25.39
CA VAL A 110 -1.40 0.77 25.99
C VAL A 110 -1.15 2.28 25.94
N ASP A 111 -1.94 3.04 25.20
CA ASP A 111 -1.91 4.50 25.26
C ASP A 111 -2.43 5.03 26.60
N LYS A 112 -1.88 6.17 27.04
CA LYS A 112 -2.25 6.89 28.27
C LYS A 112 -3.11 8.13 27.98
N GLY A 113 -3.83 8.13 26.85
CA GLY A 113 -4.77 9.17 26.47
C GLY A 113 -4.17 10.34 25.66
N VAL A 114 -5.07 11.20 25.18
CA VAL A 114 -4.75 12.36 24.36
C VAL A 114 -4.30 13.53 25.24
N VAL A 115 -3.27 14.26 24.80
CA VAL A 115 -2.78 15.49 25.40
C VAL A 115 -2.81 16.63 24.38
N PRO A 116 -3.06 17.89 24.80
CA PRO A 116 -3.09 19.03 23.88
C PRO A 116 -1.77 19.23 23.14
N LEU A 117 -1.85 19.62 21.87
CA LEU A 117 -0.69 20.03 21.07
C LEU A 117 -0.58 21.55 21.09
N ALA A 118 0.40 22.09 21.81
CA ALA A 118 0.57 23.54 21.96
C ALA A 118 0.78 24.24 20.60
N GLY A 119 0.19 25.43 20.44
CA GLY A 119 0.27 26.20 19.19
C GLY A 119 -0.69 25.76 18.09
N THR A 120 -1.65 24.87 18.39
CA THR A 120 -2.68 24.41 17.42
C THR A 120 -4.10 24.82 17.81
N HIS A 121 -5.04 24.63 16.88
CA HIS A 121 -6.47 24.91 17.08
C HIS A 121 -7.19 23.78 17.84
N GLY A 122 -6.82 23.54 19.10
CA GLY A 122 -7.50 22.55 19.95
C GLY A 122 -7.27 21.09 19.52
N GLU A 123 -6.12 20.83 18.90
CA GLU A 123 -5.66 19.51 18.50
C GLU A 123 -4.86 18.83 19.61
N GLY A 124 -4.55 17.55 19.44
CA GLY A 124 -3.78 16.79 20.42
C GLY A 124 -2.92 15.70 19.79
N THR A 125 -1.94 15.24 20.56
CA THR A 125 -1.21 13.98 20.34
C THR A 125 -1.58 12.99 21.45
N THR A 126 -1.03 11.80 21.42
CA THR A 126 -1.32 10.76 22.41
C THR A 126 -0.07 10.38 23.16
N GLN A 127 -0.15 10.28 24.49
CA GLN A 127 0.98 9.95 25.35
C GLN A 127 1.01 8.46 25.75
N GLY A 128 2.15 8.00 26.26
CA GLY A 128 2.27 6.66 26.87
C GLY A 128 3.48 5.82 26.43
N LEU A 129 4.41 6.41 25.66
CA LEU A 129 5.62 5.74 25.19
C LEU A 129 6.61 5.45 26.33
N ASP A 130 6.63 6.30 27.35
CA ASP A 130 7.51 6.13 28.51
C ASP A 130 7.18 4.82 29.26
N GLY A 131 8.19 3.96 29.36
CA GLY A 131 8.08 2.62 29.93
C GLY A 131 7.23 1.64 29.10
N LEU A 132 6.92 1.96 27.84
CA LEU A 132 6.06 1.11 27.00
C LEU A 132 6.73 -0.23 26.69
N ASN A 133 8.04 -0.27 26.51
CA ASN A 133 8.78 -1.50 26.24
C ASN A 133 8.60 -2.53 27.37
N GLU A 134 8.83 -2.11 28.61
CA GLU A 134 8.70 -2.95 29.81
C GLU A 134 7.26 -3.39 30.02
N ARG A 135 6.30 -2.48 29.78
CA ARG A 135 4.87 -2.79 29.84
C ARG A 135 4.45 -3.81 28.78
N CYS A 136 4.91 -3.67 27.54
CA CYS A 136 4.64 -4.64 26.47
C CYS A 136 5.23 -6.01 26.81
N ALA A 137 6.47 -6.07 27.32
CA ALA A 137 7.09 -7.32 27.76
C ALA A 137 6.28 -7.99 28.88
N GLN A 138 5.75 -7.21 29.83
CA GLN A 138 4.90 -7.70 30.91
C GLN A 138 3.56 -8.21 30.37
N TYR A 139 2.84 -7.42 29.57
CA TYR A 139 1.57 -7.86 28.98
C TYR A 139 1.71 -9.10 28.08
N LYS A 140 2.84 -9.24 27.38
CA LYS A 140 3.13 -10.45 26.61
C LYS A 140 3.23 -11.68 27.52
N ARG A 141 3.92 -11.57 28.66
CA ARG A 141 4.01 -12.62 29.68
C ARG A 141 2.65 -12.93 30.33
N ASP A 142 1.82 -11.91 30.48
CA ASP A 142 0.48 -12.05 31.07
C ASP A 142 -0.57 -12.56 30.09
N GLY A 143 -0.19 -12.83 28.83
CA GLY A 143 -1.05 -13.51 27.85
C GLY A 143 -1.71 -12.62 26.80
N CYS A 144 -1.31 -11.34 26.68
CA CYS A 144 -1.73 -10.47 25.59
C CYS A 144 -0.84 -10.65 24.35
N HIS A 145 -1.45 -10.69 23.17
CA HIS A 145 -0.75 -10.92 21.90
C HIS A 145 -0.86 -9.76 20.90
N PHE A 146 -1.74 -8.79 21.19
CA PHE A 146 -1.85 -7.56 20.42
C PHE A 146 -2.13 -6.37 21.33
N ALA A 147 -1.84 -5.17 20.83
CA ALA A 147 -2.07 -3.94 21.55
C ALA A 147 -2.89 -2.95 20.71
N LYS A 148 -3.39 -1.91 21.37
CA LYS A 148 -4.11 -0.81 20.72
C LYS A 148 -3.59 0.53 21.22
N TRP A 149 -3.41 1.46 20.29
CA TRP A 149 -3.06 2.85 20.56
C TRP A 149 -3.90 3.78 19.71
N ARG A 150 -4.63 4.69 20.36
CA ARG A 150 -5.57 5.60 19.72
C ARG A 150 -5.04 7.03 19.64
N CYS A 151 -4.88 7.53 18.41
CA CYS A 151 -4.70 8.94 18.10
C CYS A 151 -6.02 9.55 17.61
N VAL A 152 -6.17 10.87 17.74
CA VAL A 152 -7.42 11.58 17.44
C VAL A 152 -7.13 12.82 16.62
N LEU A 153 -7.82 12.94 15.48
CA LEU A 153 -7.78 14.10 14.60
C LEU A 153 -9.21 14.62 14.40
N LYS A 154 -9.34 15.93 14.18
CA LYS A 154 -10.64 16.61 14.01
C LYS A 154 -10.66 17.29 12.64
N ILE A 155 -11.83 17.28 12.00
CA ILE A 155 -12.08 18.05 10.78
C ILE A 155 -12.80 19.34 11.18
N GLN A 156 -12.11 20.46 11.03
CA GLN A 156 -12.67 21.81 11.22
C GLN A 156 -12.06 22.76 10.19
N GLU A 157 -12.32 24.06 10.30
CA GLU A 157 -11.84 25.06 9.34
C GLU A 157 -10.31 25.08 9.16
N HIS A 158 -9.55 24.77 10.21
CA HIS A 158 -8.09 24.80 10.21
C HIS A 158 -7.45 23.47 10.67
N THR A 159 -8.24 22.40 10.80
CA THR A 159 -7.78 21.10 11.33
C THR A 159 -8.25 19.94 10.45
N PRO A 160 -7.45 18.86 10.33
CA PRO A 160 -6.20 18.62 11.04
C PRO A 160 -5.02 19.42 10.46
N SER A 161 -4.19 20.01 11.33
CA SER A 161 -2.98 20.69 10.88
C SER A 161 -1.91 19.70 10.43
N TYR A 162 -0.96 20.16 9.62
CA TYR A 162 0.24 19.39 9.26
C TYR A 162 0.97 18.87 10.51
N GLN A 163 1.11 19.73 11.54
CA GLN A 163 1.78 19.37 12.79
C GLN A 163 1.04 18.22 13.50
N ALA A 164 -0.29 18.27 13.60
CA ALA A 164 -1.08 17.22 14.23
C ALA A 164 -0.98 15.89 13.45
N MET A 165 -1.03 15.92 12.12
CA MET A 165 -0.87 14.72 11.30
C MET A 165 0.51 14.10 11.45
N MET A 166 1.57 14.91 11.37
CA MET A 166 2.96 14.46 11.52
C MET A 166 3.21 13.84 12.90
N GLU A 167 2.81 14.54 13.96
CA GLU A 167 3.04 14.10 15.34
C GLU A 167 2.28 12.81 15.67
N ASN A 168 0.99 12.74 15.31
CA ASN A 168 0.19 11.53 15.55
C ASN A 168 0.68 10.33 14.73
N ALA A 169 1.13 10.54 13.49
CA ALA A 169 1.75 9.47 12.71
C ALA A 169 3.06 8.97 13.33
N ASN A 170 3.91 9.88 13.79
CA ASN A 170 5.19 9.53 14.41
C ASN A 170 5.01 8.77 15.73
N VAL A 171 4.10 9.20 16.60
CA VAL A 171 3.85 8.48 17.87
C VAL A 171 3.25 7.09 17.65
N LEU A 172 2.37 6.93 16.65
CA LEU A 172 1.84 5.62 16.25
C LEU A 172 2.94 4.69 15.74
N ALA A 173 3.89 5.21 14.96
CA ALA A 173 5.01 4.43 14.46
C ALA A 173 5.97 3.98 15.57
N ARG A 174 6.31 4.89 16.51
CA ARG A 174 7.08 4.56 17.72
C ARG A 174 6.41 3.48 18.55
N TYR A 175 5.10 3.62 18.81
CA TYR A 175 4.31 2.61 19.51
C TYR A 175 4.37 1.25 18.80
N ALA A 176 4.20 1.23 17.47
CA ALA A 176 4.14 0.01 16.70
C ALA A 176 5.45 -0.79 16.78
N VAL A 177 6.61 -0.15 16.60
CA VAL A 177 7.92 -0.82 16.69
C VAL A 177 8.15 -1.40 18.08
N ILE A 178 7.84 -0.64 19.14
CA ILE A 178 8.01 -1.11 20.52
C ILE A 178 7.14 -2.34 20.80
N CYS A 179 5.92 -2.39 20.27
CA CYS A 179 5.07 -3.58 20.38
C CYS A 179 5.69 -4.79 19.67
N GLN A 180 6.15 -4.59 18.43
CA GLN A 180 6.74 -5.67 17.62
C GLN A 180 8.00 -6.26 18.25
N GLN A 181 8.86 -5.42 18.84
CA GLN A 181 10.05 -5.88 19.60
C GLN A 181 9.67 -6.86 20.72
N ASN A 182 8.48 -6.69 21.30
CA ASN A 182 7.95 -7.51 22.38
C ASN A 182 7.01 -8.64 21.92
N GLY A 183 6.93 -8.91 20.61
CA GLY A 183 6.06 -9.98 20.07
C GLY A 183 4.56 -9.67 20.21
N ILE A 184 4.20 -8.38 20.26
CA ILE A 184 2.82 -7.90 20.32
C ILE A 184 2.47 -7.25 18.98
N VAL A 185 1.36 -7.68 18.37
CA VAL A 185 0.82 -7.06 17.14
C VAL A 185 0.23 -5.68 17.47
N PRO A 186 0.72 -4.56 16.92
CA PRO A 186 0.12 -3.26 17.13
C PRO A 186 -1.11 -3.06 16.23
N ILE A 187 -2.25 -2.74 16.86
CA ILE A 187 -3.37 -2.09 16.19
C ILE A 187 -3.09 -0.59 16.19
N VAL A 188 -2.95 -0.02 14.99
CA VAL A 188 -2.70 1.41 14.74
C VAL A 188 -4.05 2.10 14.53
N GLU A 189 -4.46 2.99 15.44
CA GLU A 189 -5.78 3.65 15.42
C GLU A 189 -5.65 5.18 15.24
N PRO A 190 -5.53 5.68 13.99
CA PRO A 190 -5.59 7.10 13.66
C PRO A 190 -7.05 7.51 13.43
N GLU A 191 -7.80 7.82 14.48
CA GLU A 191 -9.22 8.16 14.35
C GLU A 191 -9.41 9.60 13.89
N VAL A 192 -9.97 9.78 12.69
CA VAL A 192 -10.55 11.05 12.24
C VAL A 192 -11.99 11.12 12.75
N LEU A 193 -12.26 12.09 13.62
CA LEU A 193 -13.55 12.24 14.28
C LEU A 193 -14.64 12.69 13.29
N PRO A 194 -15.88 12.17 13.42
CA PRO A 194 -17.00 12.56 12.58
C PRO A 194 -17.67 13.88 13.02
N ASP A 195 -17.17 14.54 14.06
CA ASP A 195 -17.67 15.83 14.53
C ASP A 195 -17.56 16.89 13.42
N GLY A 196 -18.61 17.71 13.25
CA GLY A 196 -18.64 18.80 12.27
C GLY A 196 -19.71 18.64 11.19
N ASN A 197 -19.74 19.57 10.25
CA ASN A 197 -20.71 19.65 9.15
C ASN A 197 -20.10 19.35 7.76
N HIS A 198 -18.86 18.85 7.73
CA HIS A 198 -18.17 18.46 6.51
C HIS A 198 -18.94 17.37 5.74
N ASP A 199 -18.85 17.40 4.41
CA ASP A 199 -19.46 16.37 3.58
C ASP A 199 -18.59 15.09 3.51
N LEU A 200 -19.08 14.08 2.80
CA LEU A 200 -18.37 12.82 2.62
C LEU A 200 -17.01 12.98 1.93
N PHE A 201 -16.89 13.92 1.00
CA PHE A 201 -15.69 14.10 0.18
C PHE A 201 -14.57 14.76 0.97
N VAL A 202 -14.90 15.74 1.82
CA VAL A 202 -13.96 16.31 2.79
C VAL A 202 -13.51 15.23 3.78
N GLY A 203 -14.44 14.42 4.30
CA GLY A 203 -14.12 13.30 5.19
C GLY A 203 -13.18 12.27 4.54
N GLN A 204 -13.44 11.94 3.27
CA GLN A 204 -12.57 11.08 2.46
C GLN A 204 -11.19 11.68 2.31
N ARG A 205 -11.13 12.96 1.91
CA ARG A 205 -9.87 13.64 1.64
C ARG A 205 -8.97 13.73 2.87
N VAL A 206 -9.51 14.13 4.01
CA VAL A 206 -8.74 14.20 5.26
C VAL A 206 -8.29 12.80 5.69
N SER A 207 -9.13 11.78 5.53
CA SER A 207 -8.74 10.41 5.87
C SER A 207 -7.59 9.90 4.99
N GLU A 208 -7.58 10.25 3.70
CA GLU A 208 -6.48 9.95 2.77
C GLU A 208 -5.18 10.64 3.19
N GLU A 209 -5.24 11.93 3.55
CA GLU A 209 -4.08 12.68 4.03
C GLU A 209 -3.52 12.05 5.31
N VAL A 210 -4.35 11.86 6.34
CA VAL A 210 -3.93 11.27 7.62
C VAL A 210 -3.27 9.90 7.42
N LEU A 211 -3.88 9.00 6.64
CA LEU A 211 -3.32 7.67 6.42
C LEU A 211 -2.00 7.71 5.63
N SER A 212 -1.82 8.68 4.73
CA SER A 212 -0.55 8.86 4.02
C SER A 212 0.60 9.22 4.98
N PHE A 213 0.34 10.08 5.98
CA PHE A 213 1.32 10.38 7.04
C PHE A 213 1.61 9.14 7.88
N VAL A 214 0.58 8.40 8.27
CA VAL A 214 0.72 7.18 9.09
C VAL A 214 1.60 6.15 8.39
N TYR A 215 1.29 5.74 7.16
CA TYR A 215 2.07 4.69 6.50
C TYR A 215 3.48 5.13 6.11
N LYS A 216 3.70 6.43 5.86
CA LYS A 216 5.06 6.97 5.72
C LYS A 216 5.84 6.87 7.04
N ALA A 217 5.25 7.26 8.17
CA ALA A 217 5.89 7.13 9.47
C ALA A 217 6.15 5.67 9.85
N LEU A 218 5.21 4.76 9.58
CA LEU A 218 5.42 3.31 9.78
C LEU A 218 6.61 2.80 8.95
N ALA A 219 6.78 3.29 7.72
CA ALA A 219 7.95 2.99 6.89
C ALA A 219 9.26 3.49 7.51
N ASP A 220 9.27 4.75 7.96
CA ASP A 220 10.46 5.42 8.52
C ASP A 220 10.95 4.78 9.82
N HIS A 221 10.04 4.19 10.59
CA HIS A 221 10.37 3.44 11.81
C HIS A 221 10.56 1.94 11.56
N HIS A 222 10.57 1.50 10.30
CA HIS A 222 10.80 0.10 9.90
C HIS A 222 9.72 -0.88 10.38
N VAL A 223 8.50 -0.41 10.64
CA VAL A 223 7.41 -1.26 11.13
C VAL A 223 7.09 -2.38 10.14
N TYR A 224 7.03 -3.61 10.64
CA TYR A 224 6.72 -4.79 9.86
C TYR A 224 5.21 -4.89 9.59
N LEU A 225 4.74 -4.45 8.42
CA LEU A 225 3.31 -4.26 8.13
C LEU A 225 2.49 -5.55 8.20
N GLU A 226 3.02 -6.68 7.77
CA GLU A 226 2.33 -7.98 7.85
C GLU A 226 2.05 -8.43 9.29
N GLY A 227 2.71 -7.81 10.27
CA GLY A 227 2.50 -8.02 11.71
C GLY A 227 1.80 -6.84 12.39
N THR A 228 0.95 -6.10 11.68
CA THR A 228 0.14 -4.98 12.20
C THR A 228 -1.34 -5.15 11.86
N LEU A 229 -2.21 -4.32 12.45
CA LEU A 229 -3.58 -4.10 11.95
C LEU A 229 -3.89 -2.60 11.95
N LEU A 230 -4.74 -2.16 11.04
CA LEU A 230 -5.25 -0.78 11.02
C LEU A 230 -6.64 -0.72 11.64
N LYS A 231 -6.89 0.24 12.53
CA LYS A 231 -8.22 0.55 13.07
C LYS A 231 -8.61 1.99 12.73
N PRO A 232 -9.10 2.26 11.52
CA PRO A 232 -9.51 3.60 11.13
C PRO A 232 -11.00 3.81 11.42
N ASN A 233 -11.44 5.06 11.35
CA ASN A 233 -12.85 5.38 11.14
C ASN A 233 -13.30 4.86 9.76
N MET A 234 -14.61 4.59 9.63
CA MET A 234 -15.22 4.54 8.29
C MET A 234 -15.33 5.98 7.75
N VAL A 235 -15.29 6.14 6.43
CA VAL A 235 -15.43 7.46 5.80
C VAL A 235 -16.91 7.77 5.67
N THR A 236 -17.35 8.80 6.39
CA THR A 236 -18.73 9.30 6.41
C THR A 236 -18.71 10.83 6.39
N ALA A 237 -19.84 11.44 6.02
CA ALA A 237 -20.04 12.85 6.29
C ALA A 237 -20.06 13.13 7.81
N GLY A 238 -19.81 14.39 8.17
CA GLY A 238 -19.85 14.85 9.56
C GLY A 238 -21.24 14.68 10.16
N GLN A 239 -21.32 14.50 11.47
CA GLN A 239 -22.58 14.25 12.20
C GLN A 239 -23.60 15.37 12.00
N SER A 240 -23.15 16.61 11.84
CA SER A 240 -23.98 17.79 11.60
C SER A 240 -24.14 18.13 10.12
N CYS A 241 -23.69 17.28 9.20
CA CYS A 241 -23.87 17.50 7.77
C CYS A 241 -25.35 17.44 7.39
N SER A 242 -25.82 18.45 6.64
CA SER A 242 -27.18 18.52 6.14
C SER A 242 -27.42 17.52 5.00
N GLN A 243 -26.42 17.30 4.15
CA GLN A 243 -26.45 16.30 3.09
C GLN A 243 -26.39 14.89 3.67
N LYS A 244 -27.24 14.00 3.16
CA LYS A 244 -27.26 12.58 3.54
C LYS A 244 -26.60 11.75 2.44
N PHE A 245 -25.83 10.77 2.88
CA PHE A 245 -25.12 9.83 2.03
C PHE A 245 -25.58 8.42 2.36
N THR A 246 -25.68 7.59 1.33
CA THR A 246 -26.08 6.18 1.49
C THR A 246 -24.91 5.35 2.03
N LYS A 247 -25.22 4.13 2.51
CA LYS A 247 -24.19 3.22 3.04
C LYS A 247 -23.22 2.77 1.94
N GLU A 248 -23.71 2.68 0.71
CA GLU A 248 -22.94 2.39 -0.49
C GLU A 248 -21.94 3.51 -0.80
N GLN A 249 -22.37 4.77 -0.71
CA GLN A 249 -21.48 5.92 -0.92
C GLN A 249 -20.39 5.96 0.15
N ASN A 250 -20.74 5.74 1.43
CA ASN A 250 -19.75 5.63 2.50
C ASN A 250 -18.79 4.46 2.26
N ALA A 251 -19.29 3.32 1.79
CA ALA A 251 -18.48 2.14 1.48
C ALA A 251 -17.48 2.41 0.36
N VAL A 252 -17.92 3.04 -0.74
CA VAL A 252 -17.03 3.46 -1.83
C VAL A 252 -15.94 4.38 -1.32
N ALA A 253 -16.32 5.46 -0.62
CA ALA A 253 -15.36 6.45 -0.11
C ALA A 253 -14.34 5.81 0.85
N THR A 254 -14.81 4.90 1.71
CA THR A 254 -13.96 4.14 2.62
C THR A 254 -12.99 3.25 1.87
N ILE A 255 -13.45 2.45 0.89
CA ILE A 255 -12.57 1.54 0.15
C ILE A 255 -11.58 2.30 -0.72
N GLN A 256 -11.99 3.39 -1.38
CA GLN A 256 -11.09 4.24 -2.16
C GLN A 256 -10.00 4.83 -1.28
N THR A 257 -10.36 5.35 -0.11
CA THR A 257 -9.39 5.87 0.87
C THR A 257 -8.35 4.81 1.22
N LEU A 258 -8.80 3.58 1.53
CA LEU A 258 -7.89 2.48 1.85
C LEU A 258 -7.03 2.07 0.65
N GLN A 259 -7.62 1.93 -0.54
CA GLN A 259 -6.89 1.59 -1.77
C GLN A 259 -5.79 2.60 -2.10
N ARG A 260 -6.00 3.89 -1.81
CA ARG A 260 -5.06 4.98 -2.10
C ARG A 260 -3.94 5.12 -1.08
N THR A 261 -4.09 4.56 0.13
CA THR A 261 -3.17 4.86 1.24
C THR A 261 -2.61 3.64 1.97
N VAL A 262 -3.38 2.56 2.07
CA VAL A 262 -2.98 1.37 2.81
C VAL A 262 -2.20 0.43 1.88
N PRO A 263 -1.01 -0.06 2.27
CA PRO A 263 -0.29 -1.07 1.51
C PRO A 263 -0.91 -2.48 1.64
N PRO A 264 -0.97 -3.28 0.57
CA PRO A 264 -1.52 -4.65 0.59
C PRO A 264 -0.85 -5.64 1.56
N ALA A 265 0.34 -5.34 2.07
CA ALA A 265 1.03 -6.14 3.08
C ALA A 265 0.29 -6.19 4.42
N VAL A 266 -0.52 -5.17 4.74
CA VAL A 266 -1.34 -5.18 5.95
C VAL A 266 -2.29 -6.40 5.89
N PRO A 267 -2.44 -7.19 6.96
CA PRO A 267 -3.35 -8.34 6.96
C PRO A 267 -4.82 -7.93 6.93
N GLY A 268 -5.18 -6.92 7.71
CA GLY A 268 -6.58 -6.49 7.83
C GLY A 268 -6.79 -5.11 8.44
N VAL A 269 -7.98 -4.59 8.16
CA VAL A 269 -8.53 -3.33 8.66
C VAL A 269 -9.72 -3.66 9.55
N VAL A 270 -9.67 -3.24 10.81
CA VAL A 270 -10.68 -3.51 11.83
C VAL A 270 -11.34 -2.20 12.26
N PHE A 271 -12.41 -1.79 11.57
CA PHE A 271 -13.01 -0.47 11.73
C PHE A 271 -13.51 -0.21 13.16
N LEU A 272 -13.31 1.02 13.65
CA LEU A 272 -14.01 1.53 14.82
C LEU A 272 -15.43 1.96 14.43
N SER A 273 -16.39 1.82 15.35
CA SER A 273 -17.79 2.24 15.13
C SER A 273 -18.03 3.73 15.37
N GLY A 274 -17.09 4.42 16.05
CA GLY A 274 -17.22 5.82 16.41
C GLY A 274 -18.52 6.10 17.19
N GLY A 275 -19.25 7.13 16.74
CA GLY A 275 -20.56 7.52 17.29
C GLY A 275 -21.77 6.83 16.65
N MET A 276 -21.58 5.87 15.74
CA MET A 276 -22.69 5.21 15.02
C MET A 276 -23.58 4.37 15.95
N SER A 277 -24.84 4.20 15.55
CA SER A 277 -25.72 3.18 16.13
C SER A 277 -25.21 1.76 15.82
N GLU A 278 -25.66 0.76 16.58
CA GLU A 278 -25.31 -0.65 16.36
C GLU A 278 -25.69 -1.11 14.94
N LEU A 279 -26.87 -0.67 14.48
CA LEU A 279 -27.38 -0.96 13.14
C LEU A 279 -26.55 -0.26 12.06
N ASP A 280 -26.29 1.05 12.20
CA ASP A 280 -25.53 1.80 11.20
C ASP A 280 -24.10 1.30 11.02
N ALA A 281 -23.43 0.95 12.12
CA ALA A 281 -22.09 0.39 12.08
C ALA A 281 -22.06 -0.96 11.34
N THR A 282 -23.07 -1.81 11.59
CA THR A 282 -23.22 -3.10 10.92
C THR A 282 -23.54 -2.94 9.43
N LEU A 283 -24.46 -2.04 9.08
CA LEU A 283 -24.86 -1.79 7.68
C LEU A 283 -23.74 -1.16 6.85
N ASN A 284 -22.99 -0.20 7.41
CA ASN A 284 -21.82 0.36 6.72
C ASN A 284 -20.74 -0.71 6.51
N LEU A 285 -20.44 -1.53 7.51
CA LEU A 285 -19.46 -2.62 7.38
C LEU A 285 -19.87 -3.63 6.31
N ASP A 286 -21.16 -3.96 6.24
CA ASP A 286 -21.65 -4.87 5.23
C ASP A 286 -21.58 -4.27 3.82
N ALA A 287 -21.97 -3.00 3.65
CA ALA A 287 -21.82 -2.30 2.38
C ALA A 287 -20.34 -2.28 1.91
N ILE A 288 -19.40 -2.06 2.82
CA ILE A 288 -17.95 -2.16 2.56
C ILE A 288 -17.56 -3.56 2.08
N ASN A 289 -18.06 -4.62 2.74
CA ASN A 289 -17.74 -5.99 2.37
C ASN A 289 -18.40 -6.42 1.05
N LYS A 290 -19.57 -5.88 0.70
CA LYS A 290 -20.31 -6.20 -0.54
C LYS A 290 -19.87 -5.41 -1.76
N ALA A 291 -19.27 -4.24 -1.59
CA ALA A 291 -18.79 -3.42 -2.69
C ALA A 291 -17.82 -4.21 -3.58
N LYS A 292 -18.08 -4.26 -4.89
CA LYS A 292 -17.29 -4.99 -5.90
C LYS A 292 -16.04 -4.21 -6.30
N MET A 293 -15.13 -4.03 -5.33
CA MET A 293 -13.88 -3.29 -5.48
C MET A 293 -12.70 -4.13 -4.99
N LYS A 294 -11.47 -3.81 -5.45
CA LYS A 294 -10.25 -4.50 -5.01
C LYS A 294 -10.02 -4.29 -3.50
N LYS A 295 -9.99 -5.36 -2.72
CA LYS A 295 -9.81 -5.31 -1.25
C LYS A 295 -8.77 -6.35 -0.83
N PRO A 296 -7.46 -6.06 -0.91
CA PRO A 296 -6.41 -7.03 -0.57
C PRO A 296 -6.26 -7.29 0.94
N TRP A 297 -7.05 -6.62 1.77
CA TRP A 297 -7.11 -6.75 3.23
C TRP A 297 -8.37 -7.49 3.66
N ALA A 298 -8.32 -8.18 4.80
CA ALA A 298 -9.54 -8.50 5.52
C ALA A 298 -10.19 -7.20 6.03
N LEU A 299 -11.50 -7.01 5.82
CA LEU A 299 -12.24 -5.84 6.30
C LEU A 299 -13.24 -6.28 7.35
N SER A 300 -12.94 -5.97 8.61
CA SER A 300 -13.72 -6.42 9.77
C SER A 300 -13.93 -5.27 10.77
N PHE A 301 -14.35 -5.58 11.99
CA PHE A 301 -14.74 -4.62 13.01
C PHE A 301 -13.85 -4.73 14.25
N SER A 302 -13.65 -3.60 14.92
CA SER A 302 -13.18 -3.52 16.31
C SER A 302 -14.10 -2.58 17.07
N PHE A 303 -15.25 -3.11 17.48
CA PHE A 303 -16.37 -2.33 17.98
C PHE A 303 -16.43 -2.35 19.51
N GLY A 304 -16.60 -1.17 20.10
CA GLY A 304 -16.93 -1.00 21.51
C GLY A 304 -18.43 -0.81 21.66
N ARG A 305 -18.88 0.46 21.56
CA ARG A 305 -20.30 0.84 21.67
C ARG A 305 -21.22 0.01 20.78
N ALA A 306 -20.85 -0.23 19.52
CA ALA A 306 -21.71 -0.94 18.57
C ALA A 306 -21.92 -2.45 18.87
N LEU A 307 -21.19 -3.03 19.83
CA LEU A 307 -21.42 -4.39 20.34
C LEU A 307 -21.93 -4.43 21.78
N GLN A 308 -22.08 -3.27 22.42
CA GLN A 308 -22.26 -3.19 23.87
C GLN A 308 -23.41 -2.28 24.31
N ALA A 309 -23.97 -1.43 23.44
CA ALA A 309 -24.98 -0.47 23.85
C ALA A 309 -26.25 -1.18 24.32
N SER A 310 -26.79 -2.10 23.52
CA SER A 310 -27.93 -2.94 23.91
C SER A 310 -27.59 -3.85 25.08
N VAL A 311 -26.36 -4.38 25.15
CA VAL A 311 -25.91 -5.25 26.25
C VAL A 311 -26.01 -4.55 27.60
N ILE A 312 -25.47 -3.33 27.71
CA ILE A 312 -25.52 -2.54 28.95
C ILE A 312 -26.97 -2.19 29.31
N GLN A 313 -27.77 -1.81 28.30
CA GLN A 313 -29.18 -1.47 28.50
C GLN A 313 -30.04 -2.67 28.90
N THR A 314 -29.70 -3.88 28.46
CA THR A 314 -30.37 -5.11 28.92
C THR A 314 -29.91 -5.51 30.31
N TRP A 315 -28.61 -5.37 30.61
CA TRP A 315 -28.06 -5.75 31.90
C TRP A 315 -28.58 -4.89 33.06
N GLN A 316 -28.60 -3.55 32.91
CA GLN A 316 -29.01 -2.59 33.96
C GLN A 316 -28.27 -2.74 35.31
N GLY A 317 -27.11 -3.41 35.34
CA GLY A 317 -26.40 -3.72 36.58
C GLY A 317 -27.01 -4.87 37.40
N ASN A 318 -28.03 -5.56 36.88
CA ASN A 318 -28.74 -6.63 37.58
C ASN A 318 -28.20 -8.02 37.17
N SER A 319 -27.83 -8.84 38.15
CA SER A 319 -27.37 -10.22 37.95
C SER A 319 -28.40 -11.11 37.24
N ASP A 320 -29.70 -10.87 37.47
CA ASP A 320 -30.77 -11.67 36.86
C ASP A 320 -30.84 -11.49 35.33
N ASN A 321 -30.29 -10.38 34.83
CA ASN A 321 -30.29 -10.03 33.40
C ASN A 321 -29.03 -10.50 32.65
N ILE A 322 -28.08 -11.18 33.31
CA ILE A 322 -26.80 -11.58 32.69
C ILE A 322 -27.05 -12.38 31.40
N LEU A 323 -27.88 -13.43 31.45
CA LEU A 323 -28.14 -14.27 30.27
C LEU A 323 -28.78 -13.48 29.12
N ALA A 324 -29.73 -12.59 29.43
CA ALA A 324 -30.38 -11.75 28.43
C ALA A 324 -29.38 -10.78 27.76
N ALA A 325 -28.51 -10.16 28.55
CA ALA A 325 -27.47 -9.27 28.04
C ALA A 325 -26.42 -10.02 27.19
N GLN A 326 -26.03 -11.23 27.59
CA GLN A 326 -25.14 -12.09 26.81
C GLN A 326 -25.77 -12.52 25.47
N CYS A 327 -27.08 -12.79 25.45
CA CYS A 327 -27.82 -13.06 24.22
C CYS A 327 -27.79 -11.86 23.25
N GLU A 328 -27.92 -10.62 23.74
CA GLU A 328 -27.79 -9.43 22.90
C GLU A 328 -26.37 -9.28 22.35
N LEU A 329 -25.33 -9.53 23.14
CA LEU A 329 -23.94 -9.52 22.64
C LEU A 329 -23.76 -10.53 21.51
N LEU A 330 -24.25 -11.75 21.68
CA LEU A 330 -24.13 -12.81 20.67
C LEU A 330 -24.89 -12.45 19.39
N LYS A 331 -26.09 -11.90 19.51
CA LYS A 331 -26.90 -11.44 18.39
C LYS A 331 -26.20 -10.33 17.60
N LEU A 332 -25.62 -9.34 18.29
CA LEU A 332 -24.85 -8.26 17.66
C LEU A 332 -23.59 -8.80 16.98
N ALA A 333 -22.79 -9.59 17.68
CA ALA A 333 -21.57 -10.19 17.13
C ALA A 333 -21.87 -11.02 15.88
N LYS A 334 -22.94 -11.83 15.90
CA LYS A 334 -23.41 -12.59 14.75
C LYS A 334 -23.88 -11.70 13.60
N ALA A 335 -24.65 -10.66 13.88
CA ALA A 335 -25.16 -9.76 12.85
C ALA A 335 -24.03 -9.00 12.15
N THR A 336 -23.09 -8.45 12.92
CA THR A 336 -21.93 -7.72 12.40
C THR A 336 -20.97 -8.64 11.64
N SER A 337 -20.77 -9.88 12.11
CA SER A 337 -19.96 -10.89 11.42
C SER A 337 -20.54 -11.31 10.05
N LEU A 338 -21.86 -11.46 9.96
CA LEU A 338 -22.50 -12.06 8.79
C LEU A 338 -22.91 -11.06 7.70
N GLY A 339 -22.99 -9.77 7.99
CA GLY A 339 -23.25 -8.71 6.99
C GLY A 339 -24.47 -8.96 6.10
N LYS A 340 -25.68 -8.59 6.55
CA LYS A 340 -26.91 -8.75 5.76
C LYS A 340 -27.57 -7.42 5.37
N PHE A 341 -27.25 -6.95 4.17
CA PHE A 341 -27.83 -5.83 3.44
C PHE A 341 -27.80 -6.11 1.92
N ASP A 342 -28.94 -6.01 1.24
CA ASP A 342 -29.04 -6.14 -0.22
C ASP A 342 -29.26 -4.75 -0.84
N GLY A 343 -28.22 -4.18 -1.44
CA GLY A 343 -28.28 -2.92 -2.18
C GLY A 343 -27.33 -2.92 -3.38
N LYS A 344 -27.71 -2.18 -4.44
CA LYS A 344 -26.89 -2.00 -5.64
C LYS A 344 -26.03 -0.75 -5.49
N LEU A 345 -24.74 -0.86 -5.82
CA LEU A 345 -23.74 0.22 -5.74
C LEU A 345 -23.62 0.93 -7.09
N GLU A 346 -23.69 2.27 -7.11
CA GLU A 346 -23.28 3.10 -8.25
C GLU A 346 -22.10 4.00 -7.84
N LEU A 347 -21.02 3.97 -8.62
CA LEU A 347 -19.84 4.80 -8.44
C LEU A 347 -20.04 6.11 -9.21
N ALA A 348 -20.09 7.24 -8.52
CA ALA A 348 -19.96 8.54 -9.18
C ALA A 348 -18.47 8.76 -9.49
N ALA A 349 -18.08 8.62 -10.76
CA ALA A 349 -16.75 9.01 -11.24
C ALA A 349 -16.88 10.31 -12.04
N GLU A 350 -16.01 11.29 -11.77
CA GLU A 350 -15.87 12.47 -12.62
C GLU A 350 -15.39 12.04 -14.02
N ALA A 351 -16.12 12.44 -15.07
CA ALA A 351 -15.88 11.98 -16.43
C ALA A 351 -14.43 12.20 -16.94
N LYS A 352 -13.75 13.26 -16.46
CA LYS A 352 -12.37 13.59 -16.85
C LYS A 352 -11.31 12.67 -16.21
N LEU A 353 -11.54 12.20 -14.98
CA LEU A 353 -10.64 11.26 -14.30
C LEU A 353 -10.87 9.82 -14.78
N ALA A 354 -12.09 9.50 -15.21
CA ALA A 354 -12.41 8.21 -15.81
C ALA A 354 -11.55 7.92 -17.05
N GLU A 355 -11.34 8.91 -17.93
CA GLU A 355 -10.49 8.77 -19.12
C GLU A 355 -9.06 8.30 -18.75
N LEU A 356 -8.43 8.93 -17.76
CA LEU A 356 -7.07 8.59 -17.34
C LEU A 356 -6.99 7.17 -16.78
N ARG A 357 -7.96 6.80 -15.94
CA ARG A 357 -8.04 5.44 -15.40
C ARG A 357 -8.22 4.40 -16.50
N ASP A 358 -9.07 4.68 -17.48
CA ASP A 358 -9.37 3.75 -18.55
C ASP A 358 -8.15 3.59 -19.48
N ILE A 359 -7.43 4.67 -19.79
CA ILE A 359 -6.14 4.64 -20.50
C ILE A 359 -5.10 3.84 -19.69
N ALA A 360 -4.94 4.11 -18.39
CA ALA A 360 -3.96 3.40 -17.57
C ALA A 360 -4.24 1.89 -17.54
N ASN A 361 -5.51 1.48 -17.39
CA ASN A 361 -5.92 0.08 -17.47
C ASN A 361 -5.70 -0.53 -18.85
N ALA A 362 -5.94 0.22 -19.94
CA ALA A 362 -5.70 -0.24 -21.30
C ALA A 362 -4.19 -0.50 -21.55
N ILE A 363 -3.32 0.37 -21.03
CA ILE A 363 -1.86 0.18 -21.10
C ILE A 363 -1.44 -1.11 -20.37
N VAL A 364 -2.03 -1.45 -19.24
CA VAL A 364 -1.66 -2.66 -18.47
C VAL A 364 -2.63 -3.82 -18.66
N ALA A 365 -3.35 -3.85 -19.79
CA ALA A 365 -4.26 -4.95 -20.11
C ALA A 365 -3.53 -6.31 -20.10
N PRO A 366 -4.21 -7.43 -19.78
CA PRO A 366 -3.58 -8.73 -19.64
C PRO A 366 -2.68 -9.11 -20.82
N GLY A 367 -1.43 -9.48 -20.51
CA GLY A 367 -0.42 -9.86 -21.51
C GLY A 367 0.12 -8.70 -22.34
N LYS A 368 -0.26 -7.45 -22.07
CA LYS A 368 0.26 -6.27 -22.78
C LYS A 368 1.38 -5.61 -22.01
N GLY A 369 2.43 -5.19 -22.72
CA GLY A 369 3.52 -4.37 -22.18
C GLY A 369 3.74 -3.08 -22.96
N ILE A 370 4.80 -2.37 -22.59
CA ILE A 370 5.23 -1.13 -23.23
C ILE A 370 6.56 -1.35 -23.95
N LEU A 371 6.64 -0.95 -25.22
CA LEU A 371 7.90 -0.85 -25.95
C LEU A 371 8.54 0.52 -25.69
N ALA A 372 9.66 0.56 -24.98
CA ALA A 372 10.39 1.81 -24.74
C ALA A 372 11.36 2.08 -25.89
N ALA A 373 10.88 2.73 -26.94
CA ALA A 373 11.62 3.05 -28.16
C ALA A 373 12.26 4.46 -28.15
N ASP A 374 12.54 5.00 -26.96
CA ASP A 374 13.13 6.34 -26.87
C ASP A 374 14.56 6.37 -27.45
N GLU A 375 14.83 7.41 -28.22
CA GLU A 375 16.07 7.51 -29.00
C GLU A 375 17.26 8.07 -28.21
N THR A 376 17.05 8.46 -26.95
CA THR A 376 18.11 9.07 -26.14
C THR A 376 19.33 8.15 -25.98
N THR A 377 19.11 6.84 -26.10
CA THR A 377 20.19 5.83 -26.04
C THR A 377 20.41 5.06 -27.33
N ILE A 378 19.73 5.40 -28.42
CA ILE A 378 19.84 4.61 -29.66
C ILE A 378 21.27 4.67 -30.23
N GLY A 379 21.93 5.82 -30.11
CA GLY A 379 23.32 6.00 -30.55
C GLY A 379 24.26 4.98 -29.94
N LYS A 380 24.25 4.84 -28.60
CA LYS A 380 25.10 3.85 -27.90
C LYS A 380 24.80 2.41 -28.31
N ARG A 381 23.54 2.09 -28.71
CA ARG A 381 23.15 0.76 -29.19
C ARG A 381 23.56 0.50 -30.63
N PHE A 382 23.57 1.54 -31.46
CA PHE A 382 24.08 1.46 -32.82
C PHE A 382 25.61 1.33 -32.81
N ASP A 383 26.29 2.07 -31.94
CA ASP A 383 27.75 1.99 -31.78
C ASP A 383 28.21 0.57 -31.41
N SER A 384 27.47 -0.12 -30.54
CA SER A 384 27.80 -1.51 -30.14
C SER A 384 27.65 -2.54 -31.27
N GLU A 385 26.88 -2.21 -32.31
CA GLU A 385 26.64 -3.07 -33.48
C GLU A 385 27.29 -2.49 -34.75
N HIS A 386 28.18 -1.50 -34.61
CA HIS A 386 28.87 -0.82 -35.72
C HIS A 386 27.93 -0.18 -36.75
N ILE A 387 26.75 0.28 -36.32
CA ILE A 387 25.78 1.02 -37.14
C ILE A 387 26.04 2.52 -36.97
N ALA A 388 26.08 3.29 -38.05
CA ALA A 388 26.23 4.74 -37.96
C ALA A 388 24.96 5.40 -37.38
N ASN A 389 25.09 6.27 -36.38
CA ASN A 389 23.98 7.01 -35.77
C ASN A 389 23.53 8.24 -36.60
N THR A 390 23.09 7.99 -37.83
CA THR A 390 22.53 8.99 -38.75
C THR A 390 21.01 9.13 -38.56
N GLU A 391 20.43 10.27 -38.96
CA GLU A 391 18.98 10.45 -38.92
C GLU A 391 18.26 9.42 -39.80
N GLU A 392 18.86 9.06 -40.93
CA GLU A 392 18.32 8.05 -41.82
C GLU A 392 18.27 6.66 -41.17
N ASN A 393 19.32 6.26 -40.46
CA ASN A 393 19.31 4.97 -39.74
C ASN A 393 18.33 4.98 -38.56
N ARG A 394 18.20 6.12 -37.85
CA ARG A 394 17.16 6.27 -36.82
C ARG A 394 15.76 6.14 -37.41
N ARG A 395 15.49 6.80 -38.55
CA ARG A 395 14.23 6.70 -39.29
C ARG A 395 13.93 5.27 -39.73
N ARG A 396 14.88 4.58 -40.37
CA ARG A 396 14.71 3.20 -40.83
C ARG A 396 14.48 2.24 -39.67
N TYR A 397 15.16 2.43 -38.54
CA TYR A 397 14.94 1.62 -37.35
C TYR A 397 13.55 1.87 -36.72
N ARG A 398 13.10 3.13 -36.66
CA ARG A 398 11.71 3.45 -36.28
C ARG A 398 10.72 2.73 -37.20
N GLU A 399 10.90 2.85 -38.51
CA GLU A 399 10.04 2.19 -39.50
C GLU A 399 10.02 0.66 -39.33
N LEU A 400 11.17 0.04 -39.03
CA LEU A 400 11.27 -1.39 -38.70
C LEU A 400 10.41 -1.75 -37.48
N LEU A 401 10.55 -1.02 -36.37
CA LEU A 401 9.78 -1.29 -35.15
C LEU A 401 8.27 -1.13 -35.37
N PHE A 402 7.89 -0.14 -36.18
CA PHE A 402 6.49 0.27 -36.32
C PHE A 402 5.74 -0.36 -37.49
N SER A 403 6.42 -0.81 -38.54
CA SER A 403 5.73 -1.59 -39.58
C SER A 403 5.36 -2.99 -39.10
N ALA A 404 5.90 -3.44 -37.96
CA ALA A 404 5.45 -4.63 -37.24
C ALA A 404 4.16 -4.42 -36.40
N ASP A 405 3.62 -3.18 -36.33
CA ASP A 405 2.53 -2.75 -35.41
C ASP A 405 1.35 -3.73 -35.36
N ARG A 406 0.80 -4.13 -36.52
CA ARG A 406 -0.39 -5.00 -36.58
C ARG A 406 -0.23 -6.34 -35.84
N ILE A 407 1.00 -6.85 -35.72
CA ILE A 407 1.27 -8.10 -35.01
C ILE A 407 1.67 -7.82 -33.57
N ILE A 408 2.57 -6.85 -33.36
CA ILE A 408 3.07 -6.55 -32.00
C ILE A 408 1.99 -5.91 -31.12
N SER A 409 0.96 -5.28 -31.67
CA SER A 409 -0.18 -4.73 -30.92
C SER A 409 -0.96 -5.80 -30.14
N LYS A 410 -0.78 -7.10 -30.47
CA LYS A 410 -1.27 -8.22 -29.65
C LYS A 410 -0.58 -8.32 -28.28
N TYR A 411 0.64 -7.81 -28.17
CA TYR A 411 1.53 -7.94 -27.02
C TYR A 411 1.95 -6.60 -26.42
N ILE A 412 1.84 -5.51 -27.19
CA ILE A 412 2.22 -4.15 -26.82
C ILE A 412 0.97 -3.27 -26.90
N SER A 413 0.66 -2.59 -25.81
CA SER A 413 -0.46 -1.64 -25.69
C SER A 413 0.02 -0.19 -25.69
N GLY A 414 1.27 0.06 -25.29
CA GLY A 414 1.88 1.38 -25.26
C GLY A 414 3.27 1.43 -25.88
N VAL A 415 3.63 2.54 -26.51
CA VAL A 415 5.00 2.80 -26.99
C VAL A 415 5.46 4.18 -26.51
N ILE A 416 6.69 4.26 -26.01
CA ILE A 416 7.32 5.53 -25.65
C ILE A 416 8.11 6.05 -26.85
N LEU A 417 7.75 7.23 -27.35
CA LEU A 417 8.30 7.89 -28.53
C LEU A 417 8.94 9.25 -28.20
N PHE A 418 9.65 9.80 -29.19
CA PHE A 418 10.12 11.20 -29.20
C PHE A 418 9.31 12.09 -30.18
N HIS A 419 8.64 11.50 -31.19
CA HIS A 419 7.82 12.18 -32.20
C HIS A 419 6.52 11.40 -32.54
N ASP A 420 5.54 12.10 -33.09
CA ASP A 420 4.13 11.73 -33.29
C ASP A 420 3.89 10.69 -34.41
N THR A 421 2.96 9.75 -34.20
CA THR A 421 2.42 8.83 -35.23
C THR A 421 1.00 8.36 -34.86
N GLU A 422 0.01 8.47 -35.76
CA GLU A 422 -1.34 7.87 -35.62
C GLU A 422 -1.30 6.34 -35.72
N ARG A 423 -1.65 5.59 -34.66
CA ARG A 423 -1.49 4.10 -34.62
C ARG A 423 -2.49 3.36 -33.71
N SER A 424 -2.48 2.02 -33.83
CA SER A 424 -3.28 1.09 -33.03
C SER A 424 -2.77 0.85 -31.60
N ILE A 425 -1.53 1.25 -31.33
CA ILE A 425 -0.88 1.25 -30.01
C ILE A 425 -0.99 2.64 -29.39
N ILE A 426 -1.23 2.71 -28.09
CA ILE A 426 -1.32 3.98 -27.34
C ILE A 426 0.05 4.67 -27.37
N PRO A 427 0.20 5.85 -27.99
CA PRO A 427 1.46 6.57 -27.97
C PRO A 427 1.66 7.31 -26.65
N GLY A 428 2.90 7.30 -26.18
CA GLY A 428 3.35 8.11 -25.05
C GLY A 428 4.74 8.67 -25.26
N ILE A 429 5.18 9.52 -24.34
CA ILE A 429 6.37 10.34 -24.54
C ILE A 429 7.28 10.36 -23.31
N LYS A 430 8.60 10.37 -23.54
CA LYS A 430 9.59 10.67 -22.50
C LYS A 430 9.70 12.19 -22.35
N VAL A 431 9.46 12.70 -21.14
CA VAL A 431 9.38 14.16 -20.90
C VAL A 431 10.59 14.74 -20.19
N ASP A 432 11.39 13.94 -19.48
CA ASP A 432 12.63 14.40 -18.88
C ASP A 432 13.70 14.73 -19.94
N LYS A 433 14.57 15.70 -19.62
CA LYS A 433 15.72 16.10 -20.43
C LYS A 433 17.04 15.54 -19.85
N GLY A 434 16.96 14.38 -19.18
CA GLY A 434 18.09 13.72 -18.52
C GLY A 434 18.21 14.01 -17.02
N ILE A 435 19.39 13.70 -16.48
CA ILE A 435 19.72 13.83 -15.05
C ILE A 435 20.76 14.92 -14.82
N LYS A 436 20.71 15.58 -13.65
CA LYS A 436 21.65 16.61 -13.19
C LYS A 436 22.12 16.32 -11.77
N PRO A 437 23.31 16.79 -11.35
CA PRO A 437 23.75 16.68 -9.97
C PRO A 437 22.76 17.32 -8.98
N LEU A 438 22.53 16.67 -7.85
CA LEU A 438 21.73 17.20 -6.76
C LEU A 438 22.65 17.82 -5.70
N ALA A 439 22.64 19.15 -5.61
CA ALA A 439 23.45 19.89 -4.65
C ALA A 439 23.14 19.47 -3.20
N GLY A 440 24.15 19.48 -2.33
CA GLY A 440 24.02 19.07 -0.92
C GLY A 440 24.01 17.54 -0.68
N THR A 441 24.21 16.74 -1.73
CA THR A 441 24.31 15.27 -1.64
C THR A 441 25.72 14.76 -1.92
N ARG A 442 25.95 13.46 -1.67
CA ARG A 442 27.23 12.78 -1.92
C ARG A 442 27.35 12.28 -3.36
N GLY A 443 27.17 13.18 -4.33
CA GLY A 443 27.23 12.86 -5.76
C GLY A 443 25.99 12.16 -6.31
N GLU A 444 24.84 12.38 -5.67
CA GLU A 444 23.55 11.88 -6.16
C GLU A 444 22.97 12.86 -7.20
N ASN A 445 22.02 12.37 -8.00
CA ASN A 445 21.42 13.14 -9.08
C ASN A 445 19.92 13.35 -8.85
N THR A 446 19.37 14.32 -9.57
CA THR A 446 17.94 14.55 -9.75
C THR A 446 17.62 14.76 -11.22
N THR A 447 16.36 14.88 -11.55
CA THR A 447 15.88 14.98 -12.94
C THR A 447 15.69 16.44 -13.36
N GLN A 448 15.90 16.71 -14.65
CA GLN A 448 15.76 18.04 -15.24
C GLN A 448 14.79 18.06 -16.42
N GLY A 449 14.36 19.27 -16.80
CA GLY A 449 13.46 19.46 -17.94
C GLY A 449 12.00 19.16 -17.64
N LEU A 450 11.59 19.38 -16.39
CA LEU A 450 10.21 19.25 -15.90
C LEU A 450 9.61 20.61 -15.48
N ASP A 451 10.35 21.69 -15.72
CA ASP A 451 9.76 23.03 -15.87
C ASP A 451 8.83 22.97 -17.09
N ASP A 452 7.72 23.72 -17.11
CA ASP A 452 6.69 23.70 -18.19
C ASP A 452 6.05 22.34 -18.53
N LEU A 453 6.16 21.34 -17.64
CA LEU A 453 5.67 19.98 -17.88
C LEU A 453 4.18 19.95 -18.20
N ALA A 454 3.36 20.76 -17.53
CA ALA A 454 1.92 20.78 -17.74
C ALA A 454 1.55 21.27 -19.16
N GLU A 455 2.18 22.35 -19.62
CA GLU A 455 2.00 22.93 -20.95
C GLU A 455 2.44 21.96 -22.04
N ARG A 456 3.60 21.33 -21.86
CA ARG A 456 4.10 20.32 -22.79
C ARG A 456 3.19 19.09 -22.86
N CYS A 457 2.71 18.60 -21.73
CA CYS A 457 1.79 17.46 -21.69
C CYS A 457 0.47 17.79 -22.39
N ALA A 458 -0.02 19.03 -22.28
CA ALA A 458 -1.20 19.48 -23.02
C ALA A 458 -0.95 19.53 -24.54
N ASP A 459 0.23 19.98 -24.98
CA ASP A 459 0.64 19.91 -26.40
C ASP A 459 0.72 18.46 -26.90
N TYR A 460 1.40 17.59 -26.14
CA TYR A 460 1.51 16.19 -26.49
C TYR A 460 0.15 15.49 -26.56
N LYS A 461 -0.79 15.83 -25.67
CA LYS A 461 -2.18 15.32 -25.74
C LYS A 461 -2.88 15.75 -27.02
N LYS A 462 -2.74 17.01 -27.44
CA LYS A 462 -3.30 17.48 -28.72
C LYS A 462 -2.72 16.75 -29.92
N ARG A 463 -1.49 16.24 -29.79
CA ARG A 463 -0.76 15.44 -30.76
C ARG A 463 -0.93 13.93 -30.55
N GLY A 464 -2.02 13.53 -29.88
CA GLY A 464 -2.40 12.13 -29.73
C GLY A 464 -1.68 11.33 -28.63
N CYS A 465 -0.74 11.91 -27.86
CA CYS A 465 -0.12 11.19 -26.74
C CYS A 465 -1.09 11.05 -25.56
N HIS A 466 -1.13 9.85 -24.96
CA HIS A 466 -2.04 9.54 -23.86
C HIS A 466 -1.32 9.28 -22.53
N PHE A 467 0.00 9.11 -22.54
CA PHE A 467 0.80 8.97 -21.33
C PHE A 467 2.17 9.65 -21.46
N ALA A 468 2.73 10.07 -20.32
CA ALA A 468 4.06 10.62 -20.23
C ALA A 468 4.88 9.87 -19.19
N LYS A 469 6.18 9.77 -19.44
CA LYS A 469 7.12 9.04 -18.61
C LYS A 469 8.34 9.90 -18.32
N TRP A 470 8.74 9.94 -17.06
CA TRP A 470 10.00 10.51 -16.62
C TRP A 470 10.58 9.71 -15.48
N ARG A 471 11.91 9.78 -15.37
CA ARG A 471 12.70 8.93 -14.48
C ARG A 471 13.45 9.73 -13.46
N CYS A 472 13.71 9.11 -12.31
CA CYS A 472 14.74 9.47 -11.35
C CYS A 472 15.61 8.23 -11.11
N ALA A 473 16.91 8.40 -10.92
CA ALA A 473 17.84 7.29 -10.77
C ALA A 473 18.64 7.40 -9.47
N LEU A 474 18.52 6.40 -8.61
CA LEU A 474 19.11 6.36 -7.28
C LEU A 474 20.09 5.18 -7.18
N LYS A 475 21.34 5.46 -6.77
CA LYS A 475 22.37 4.42 -6.64
C LYS A 475 22.43 3.89 -5.22
N ILE A 476 22.63 2.59 -5.07
CA ILE A 476 22.89 1.96 -3.78
C ILE A 476 24.39 2.00 -3.47
N THR A 477 24.75 2.66 -2.37
CA THR A 477 26.08 2.60 -1.76
C THR A 477 25.93 2.46 -0.24
N GLU A 478 27.03 2.51 0.50
CA GLU A 478 27.01 2.58 1.97
C GLU A 478 26.20 3.79 2.50
N HIS A 479 26.13 4.89 1.73
CA HIS A 479 25.52 6.14 2.17
C HIS A 479 24.40 6.66 1.26
N THR A 480 24.13 5.99 0.14
CA THR A 480 23.13 6.41 -0.86
C THR A 480 22.13 5.29 -1.15
N PRO A 481 20.85 5.60 -1.42
CA PRO A 481 20.32 6.97 -1.52
C PRO A 481 20.19 7.68 -0.16
N SER A 482 20.50 8.96 -0.13
CA SER A 482 20.32 9.82 1.05
C SER A 482 18.85 10.24 1.19
N TYR A 483 18.47 10.69 2.40
CA TYR A 483 17.14 11.22 2.66
C TYR A 483 16.78 12.36 1.68
N LEU A 484 17.70 13.32 1.48
CA LEU A 484 17.49 14.45 0.57
C LEU A 484 17.27 13.97 -0.87
N ALA A 485 18.10 13.03 -1.35
CA ALA A 485 17.94 12.50 -2.70
C ALA A 485 16.60 11.77 -2.88
N MET A 486 16.16 10.96 -1.92
CA MET A 486 14.85 10.31 -1.98
C MET A 486 13.71 11.32 -1.98
N LEU A 487 13.76 12.32 -1.10
CA LEU A 487 12.74 13.36 -0.99
C LEU A 487 12.62 14.20 -2.28
N GLU A 488 13.73 14.69 -2.80
CA GLU A 488 13.76 15.54 -4.00
C GLU A 488 13.30 14.76 -5.24
N ASN A 489 13.84 13.55 -5.44
CA ASN A 489 13.46 12.73 -6.60
C ASN A 489 11.98 12.30 -6.53
N ALA A 490 11.44 12.02 -5.35
CA ALA A 490 10.02 11.71 -5.17
C ALA A 490 9.12 12.91 -5.51
N ASN A 491 9.47 14.12 -5.06
CA ASN A 491 8.74 15.34 -5.40
C ASN A 491 8.80 15.66 -6.90
N VAL A 492 9.95 15.43 -7.52
CA VAL A 492 10.12 15.59 -8.97
C VAL A 492 9.24 14.60 -9.74
N LEU A 493 9.14 13.35 -9.27
CA LEU A 493 8.25 12.34 -9.84
C LEU A 493 6.77 12.61 -9.57
N ALA A 494 6.44 13.35 -8.51
CA ALA A 494 5.07 13.70 -8.16
C ALA A 494 4.50 14.88 -8.96
N ARG A 495 5.34 15.63 -9.69
CA ARG A 495 4.89 16.72 -10.57
C ARG A 495 3.93 16.19 -11.62
N TYR A 496 2.66 16.58 -11.51
CA TYR A 496 1.59 15.99 -12.31
C TYR A 496 1.58 16.48 -13.76
N ALA A 497 1.43 15.54 -14.69
CA ALA A 497 1.20 15.79 -16.10
C ALA A 497 -0.29 16.01 -16.36
N ASN A 498 -0.69 17.24 -16.68
CA ASN A 498 -2.10 17.56 -16.91
C ASN A 498 -2.68 16.80 -18.12
N GLY A 499 -3.70 15.97 -17.87
CA GLY A 499 -4.55 15.39 -18.90
C GLY A 499 -4.05 14.11 -19.57
N ILE A 500 -2.87 13.60 -19.19
CA ILE A 500 -2.30 12.34 -19.69
C ILE A 500 -1.87 11.47 -18.51
N VAL A 501 -1.81 10.14 -18.71
CA VAL A 501 -1.42 9.19 -17.68
C VAL A 501 0.06 9.36 -17.32
N PRO A 502 0.43 9.69 -16.07
CA PRO A 502 1.82 9.73 -15.67
C PRO A 502 2.34 8.32 -15.36
N ILE A 503 3.48 7.98 -15.97
CA ILE A 503 4.28 6.80 -15.64
C ILE A 503 5.50 7.26 -14.83
N VAL A 504 5.44 7.08 -13.52
CA VAL A 504 6.51 7.50 -12.60
C VAL A 504 7.60 6.41 -12.51
N GLU A 505 8.85 6.75 -12.83
CA GLU A 505 10.00 5.83 -12.82
C GLU A 505 11.00 6.20 -11.70
N PRO A 506 10.76 5.77 -10.44
CA PRO A 506 11.79 5.76 -9.40
C PRO A 506 12.69 4.54 -9.58
N GLU A 507 13.78 4.69 -10.34
CA GLU A 507 14.74 3.61 -10.60
C GLU A 507 15.79 3.52 -9.48
N VAL A 508 15.85 2.35 -8.83
CA VAL A 508 16.96 2.00 -7.93
C VAL A 508 17.96 1.19 -8.73
N LEU A 509 19.10 1.81 -9.03
CA LEU A 509 20.08 1.24 -9.95
C LEU A 509 20.71 -0.03 -9.37
N PRO A 510 20.79 -1.13 -10.16
CA PRO A 510 21.40 -2.39 -9.74
C PRO A 510 22.93 -2.37 -9.83
N ASP A 511 23.56 -1.19 -9.85
CA ASP A 511 25.00 -1.00 -9.78
C ASP A 511 25.52 -1.35 -8.38
N GLY A 512 26.64 -2.08 -8.31
CA GLY A 512 27.36 -2.32 -7.06
C GLY A 512 27.32 -3.76 -6.58
N LYS A 513 27.76 -3.97 -5.33
CA LYS A 513 27.96 -5.29 -4.71
C LYS A 513 26.88 -5.66 -3.68
N HIS A 514 25.80 -4.88 -3.61
CA HIS A 514 24.74 -5.07 -2.63
C HIS A 514 23.98 -6.36 -2.89
N ASP A 515 23.50 -7.01 -1.83
CA ASP A 515 22.68 -8.22 -1.93
C ASP A 515 21.20 -7.89 -2.21
N LEU A 516 20.41 -8.94 -2.44
CA LEU A 516 18.99 -8.83 -2.72
C LEU A 516 18.23 -8.10 -1.61
N TYR A 517 18.56 -8.36 -0.35
CA TYR A 517 17.85 -7.79 0.81
C TYR A 517 18.15 -6.31 1.00
N THR A 518 19.38 -5.86 0.72
CA THR A 518 19.74 -4.45 0.68
C THR A 518 18.97 -3.74 -0.45
N ALA A 519 18.90 -4.33 -1.65
CA ALA A 519 18.12 -3.79 -2.77
C ALA A 519 16.63 -3.70 -2.43
N GLN A 520 16.08 -4.72 -1.76
CA GLN A 520 14.69 -4.76 -1.30
C GLN A 520 14.41 -3.60 -0.35
N ARG A 521 15.24 -3.42 0.69
CA ARG A 521 15.07 -2.36 1.69
C ARG A 521 15.22 -0.96 1.10
N VAL A 522 16.21 -0.72 0.25
CA VAL A 522 16.36 0.59 -0.42
C VAL A 522 15.16 0.88 -1.33
N THR A 523 14.73 -0.09 -2.14
CA THR A 523 13.55 0.10 -3.00
C THR A 523 12.30 0.37 -2.17
N GLU A 524 12.16 -0.27 -1.01
CA GLU A 524 11.07 0.01 -0.08
C GLU A 524 11.10 1.45 0.46
N GLU A 525 12.28 1.97 0.86
CA GLU A 525 12.43 3.36 1.30
C GLU A 525 12.05 4.33 0.17
N VAL A 526 12.61 4.13 -1.03
CA VAL A 526 12.35 4.99 -2.19
C VAL A 526 10.86 5.05 -2.53
N LEU A 527 10.17 3.91 -2.53
CA LEU A 527 8.73 3.88 -2.80
C LEU A 527 7.90 4.52 -1.66
N ALA A 528 8.35 4.45 -0.40
CA ALA A 528 7.69 5.17 0.70
C ALA A 528 7.73 6.69 0.48
N PHE A 529 8.88 7.24 0.07
CA PHE A 529 8.97 8.65 -0.32
C PHE A 529 8.11 8.95 -1.54
N GLN A 530 8.13 8.09 -2.57
CA GLN A 530 7.37 8.29 -3.79
C GLN A 530 5.88 8.43 -3.53
N TYR A 531 5.26 7.48 -2.81
CA TYR A 531 3.82 7.51 -2.59
C TYR A 531 3.39 8.57 -1.57
N LYS A 532 4.27 8.95 -0.63
CA LYS A 532 4.01 10.14 0.20
C LYS A 532 4.00 11.42 -0.65
N ALA A 533 4.97 11.59 -1.54
CA ALA A 533 5.00 12.75 -2.44
C ALA A 533 3.78 12.77 -3.38
N LEU A 534 3.39 11.64 -3.96
CA LEU A 534 2.17 11.58 -4.79
C LEU A 534 0.91 11.99 -4.02
N ALA A 535 0.79 11.58 -2.74
CA ALA A 535 -0.31 12.01 -1.89
C ALA A 535 -0.27 13.53 -1.59
N ASP A 536 0.91 14.06 -1.29
CA ASP A 536 1.12 15.50 -1.01
C ASP A 536 0.85 16.39 -2.23
N HIS A 537 1.10 15.88 -3.43
CA HIS A 537 0.78 16.54 -4.70
C HIS A 537 -0.63 16.20 -5.21
N HIS A 538 -1.39 15.41 -4.44
CA HIS A 538 -2.79 15.07 -4.72
C HIS A 538 -3.00 14.36 -6.06
N VAL A 539 -2.04 13.51 -6.42
CA VAL A 539 -2.05 12.77 -7.69
C VAL A 539 -3.12 11.69 -7.66
N TYR A 540 -3.93 11.65 -8.73
CA TYR A 540 -4.98 10.64 -8.92
C TYR A 540 -4.39 9.26 -9.26
N LEU A 541 -4.22 8.41 -8.24
CA LEU A 541 -3.47 7.15 -8.35
C LEU A 541 -4.07 6.15 -9.36
N GLU A 542 -5.39 6.08 -9.48
CA GLU A 542 -6.08 5.20 -10.43
C GLU A 542 -5.81 5.57 -11.89
N GLY A 543 -5.28 6.77 -12.16
CA GLY A 543 -4.86 7.23 -13.48
C GLY A 543 -3.34 7.26 -13.66
N THR A 544 -2.55 6.59 -12.80
CA THR A 544 -1.08 6.56 -12.86
C THR A 544 -0.53 5.16 -13.16
N LEU A 545 0.74 5.03 -13.53
CA LEU A 545 1.45 3.75 -13.55
C LEU A 545 2.81 3.88 -12.86
N LEU A 546 3.24 2.82 -12.18
CA LEU A 546 4.59 2.75 -11.62
C LEU A 546 5.51 2.04 -12.62
N LYS A 547 6.74 2.55 -12.79
CA LYS A 547 7.78 1.91 -13.59
C LYS A 547 9.07 1.74 -12.77
N PRO A 548 9.17 0.72 -11.91
CA PRO A 548 10.37 0.43 -11.14
C PRO A 548 11.22 -0.63 -11.85
N ASN A 549 12.46 -0.83 -11.39
CA ASN A 549 13.20 -2.07 -11.67
C ASN A 549 12.65 -3.24 -10.84
N MET A 550 12.90 -4.46 -11.33
CA MET A 550 12.74 -5.65 -10.50
C MET A 550 13.80 -5.63 -9.38
N VAL A 551 13.43 -6.11 -8.19
CA VAL A 551 14.35 -6.19 -7.05
C VAL A 551 15.27 -7.37 -7.27
N THR A 552 16.54 -7.06 -7.52
CA THR A 552 17.62 -8.02 -7.79
C THR A 552 18.87 -7.58 -7.04
N ALA A 553 19.80 -8.50 -6.80
CA ALA A 553 21.11 -8.14 -6.27
C ALA A 553 21.90 -7.29 -7.28
N GLY A 554 22.87 -6.52 -6.78
CA GLY A 554 23.71 -5.69 -7.65
C GLY A 554 24.53 -6.54 -8.63
N HIS A 555 24.84 -6.00 -9.81
CA HIS A 555 25.55 -6.72 -10.87
C HIS A 555 26.92 -7.27 -10.45
N ASN A 556 27.55 -6.67 -9.43
CA ASN A 556 28.84 -7.12 -8.87
C ASN A 556 28.67 -7.82 -7.51
N CYS A 557 27.45 -8.24 -7.15
CA CYS A 557 27.20 -8.98 -5.92
C CYS A 557 27.92 -10.34 -5.97
N PRO A 558 28.66 -10.73 -4.92
CA PRO A 558 29.28 -12.05 -4.87
C PRO A 558 28.26 -13.18 -4.66
N CYS A 559 27.04 -12.86 -4.25
CA CYS A 559 25.97 -13.81 -4.00
C CYS A 559 25.02 -13.89 -5.21
N THR A 560 24.60 -15.10 -5.56
CA THR A 560 23.54 -15.34 -6.54
C THR A 560 22.22 -15.62 -5.84
N PHE A 561 21.12 -15.26 -6.49
CA PHE A 561 19.76 -15.45 -5.98
C PHE A 561 18.91 -16.12 -7.05
N SER A 562 17.97 -16.97 -6.63
CA SER A 562 17.05 -17.64 -7.55
C SER A 562 16.00 -16.66 -8.10
N LEU A 563 15.38 -17.03 -9.23
CA LEU A 563 14.25 -16.28 -9.80
C LEU A 563 13.10 -16.14 -8.79
N GLU A 564 12.85 -17.19 -7.99
CA GLU A 564 11.83 -17.17 -6.94
C GLU A 564 12.18 -16.17 -5.83
N GLN A 565 13.44 -16.11 -5.39
CA GLN A 565 13.87 -15.13 -4.39
C GLN A 565 13.71 -13.71 -4.89
N ASN A 566 14.12 -13.42 -6.14
CA ASN A 566 13.92 -12.11 -6.76
C ASN A 566 12.42 -11.76 -6.89
N ALA A 567 11.60 -12.74 -7.27
CA ALA A 567 10.15 -12.56 -7.40
C ALA A 567 9.48 -12.25 -6.06
N VAL A 568 9.80 -13.02 -5.01
CA VAL A 568 9.30 -12.79 -3.65
C VAL A 568 9.74 -11.42 -3.14
N ALA A 569 11.02 -11.07 -3.27
CA ALA A 569 11.54 -9.77 -2.85
C ALA A 569 10.82 -8.61 -3.58
N THR A 570 10.65 -8.73 -4.90
CA THR A 570 9.95 -7.73 -5.72
C THR A 570 8.49 -7.58 -5.29
N VAL A 571 7.74 -8.68 -5.19
CA VAL A 571 6.30 -8.60 -4.85
C VAL A 571 6.10 -8.12 -3.41
N GLN A 572 6.94 -8.53 -2.45
CA GLN A 572 6.89 -8.03 -1.07
C GLN A 572 7.16 -6.53 -0.98
N THR A 573 8.17 -6.02 -1.70
CA THR A 573 8.44 -4.58 -1.76
C THR A 573 7.21 -3.82 -2.26
N LEU A 574 6.55 -4.31 -3.31
CA LEU A 574 5.33 -3.69 -3.83
C LEU A 574 4.19 -3.77 -2.80
N GLN A 575 3.93 -4.93 -2.18
CA GLN A 575 2.92 -5.09 -1.14
C GLN A 575 3.09 -4.13 0.03
N ARG A 576 4.32 -3.82 0.42
CA ARG A 576 4.61 -2.96 1.57
C ARG A 576 4.53 -1.47 1.28
N ARG A 577 4.60 -1.05 0.02
CA ARG A 577 4.78 0.38 -0.33
C ARG A 577 3.84 0.93 -1.39
N VAL A 578 3.33 0.09 -2.28
CA VAL A 578 2.47 0.53 -3.38
C VAL A 578 1.01 0.46 -2.91
N PRO A 579 0.20 1.52 -3.09
CA PRO A 579 -1.24 1.47 -2.83
C PRO A 579 -1.99 0.60 -3.86
N ALA A 580 -3.05 -0.07 -3.42
CA ALA A 580 -3.87 -0.94 -4.28
C ALA A 580 -4.68 -0.19 -5.36
N ALA A 581 -4.80 1.14 -5.26
CA ALA A 581 -5.46 2.01 -6.23
C ALA A 581 -4.70 2.10 -7.56
N VAL A 582 -3.37 1.88 -7.54
CA VAL A 582 -2.56 1.90 -8.77
C VAL A 582 -3.07 0.80 -9.73
N PRO A 583 -3.28 1.08 -11.02
CA PRO A 583 -3.69 0.10 -12.00
C PRO A 583 -2.66 -1.02 -12.24
N GLY A 584 -1.39 -0.64 -12.43
CA GLY A 584 -0.35 -1.58 -12.82
C GLY A 584 1.08 -1.07 -12.61
N ILE A 585 1.99 -2.05 -12.62
CA ILE A 585 3.44 -1.89 -12.49
C ILE A 585 4.07 -2.36 -13.79
N THR A 586 4.87 -1.50 -14.41
CA THR A 586 5.49 -1.72 -15.72
C THR A 586 7.01 -1.80 -15.57
N PHE A 587 7.55 -2.99 -15.30
CA PHE A 587 8.96 -3.15 -14.93
C PHE A 587 9.93 -2.75 -16.04
N LEU A 588 11.01 -2.06 -15.68
CA LEU A 588 12.20 -1.96 -16.53
C LEU A 588 13.11 -3.18 -16.34
N SER A 589 13.87 -3.53 -17.38
CA SER A 589 14.71 -4.74 -17.39
C SER A 589 15.98 -4.62 -16.52
N GLY A 590 16.30 -3.43 -16.00
CA GLY A 590 17.43 -3.23 -15.08
C GLY A 590 18.80 -3.59 -15.63
N GLY A 591 18.97 -3.72 -16.95
CA GLY A 591 20.24 -4.18 -17.55
C GLY A 591 20.42 -5.70 -17.59
N MET A 592 19.44 -6.48 -17.14
CA MET A 592 19.43 -7.93 -17.34
C MET A 592 19.45 -8.30 -18.84
N SER A 593 19.89 -9.52 -19.14
CA SER A 593 19.74 -10.11 -20.47
C SER A 593 18.26 -10.19 -20.87
N GLU A 594 17.98 -10.35 -22.16
CA GLU A 594 16.59 -10.50 -22.66
C GLU A 594 15.90 -11.69 -21.98
N VAL A 595 16.61 -12.81 -21.86
CA VAL A 595 16.11 -14.05 -21.26
C VAL A 595 15.89 -13.90 -19.75
N ASP A 596 16.83 -13.30 -19.01
CA ASP A 596 16.71 -13.15 -17.56
C ASP A 596 15.60 -12.16 -17.18
N ALA A 597 15.42 -11.09 -17.95
CA ALA A 597 14.34 -10.14 -17.75
C ALA A 597 12.97 -10.83 -17.92
N THR A 598 12.80 -11.64 -18.98
CA THR A 598 11.57 -12.41 -19.22
C THR A 598 11.34 -13.46 -18.13
N LYS A 599 12.38 -14.20 -17.71
CA LYS A 599 12.26 -15.22 -16.66
C LYS A 599 11.92 -14.63 -15.29
N ASN A 600 12.53 -13.50 -14.90
CA ASN A 600 12.19 -12.82 -13.65
C ASN A 600 10.76 -12.28 -13.69
N LEU A 601 10.32 -11.67 -14.80
CA LEU A 601 8.92 -11.24 -14.95
C LEU A 601 7.93 -12.39 -14.79
N ASN A 602 8.24 -13.54 -15.39
CA ASN A 602 7.42 -14.74 -15.28
C ASN A 602 7.34 -15.22 -13.84
N ALA A 603 8.47 -15.32 -13.13
CA ALA A 603 8.52 -15.73 -11.74
C ALA A 603 7.74 -14.76 -10.81
N ILE A 604 7.82 -13.45 -11.05
CA ILE A 604 7.01 -12.43 -10.35
C ILE A 604 5.51 -12.72 -10.53
N ASN A 605 5.08 -12.99 -11.76
CA ASN A 605 3.69 -13.29 -12.07
C ASN A 605 3.23 -14.67 -11.55
N GLN A 606 4.13 -15.64 -11.39
CA GLN A 606 3.86 -16.95 -10.79
C GLN A 606 3.87 -16.95 -9.25
N SER A 607 4.42 -15.92 -8.59
CA SER A 607 4.46 -15.83 -7.13
C SER A 607 3.07 -16.04 -6.49
N SER A 608 3.01 -16.75 -5.36
CA SER A 608 1.76 -16.98 -4.62
C SER A 608 1.30 -15.76 -3.80
N LEU A 609 2.13 -14.72 -3.69
CA LEU A 609 1.83 -13.51 -2.95
C LEU A 609 0.70 -12.69 -3.62
N LYS A 610 -0.08 -11.96 -2.81
CA LYS A 610 -1.15 -11.08 -3.29
C LYS A 610 -0.60 -10.00 -4.24
N LYS A 611 -1.24 -9.83 -5.41
CA LYS A 611 -0.86 -8.84 -6.44
C LYS A 611 -2.12 -8.13 -6.94
N PRO A 612 -2.56 -7.02 -6.29
CA PRO A 612 -3.76 -6.29 -6.73
C PRO A 612 -3.55 -5.46 -8.01
N TRP A 613 -2.31 -5.37 -8.50
CA TRP A 613 -1.89 -4.66 -9.69
C TRP A 613 -1.71 -5.62 -10.87
N ALA A 614 -1.91 -5.13 -12.09
CA ALA A 614 -1.31 -5.78 -13.25
C ALA A 614 0.22 -5.64 -13.17
N LEU A 615 0.96 -6.73 -13.40
CA LEU A 615 2.42 -6.75 -13.39
C LEU A 615 2.95 -7.08 -14.78
N THR A 616 3.48 -6.08 -15.47
CA THR A 616 3.92 -6.19 -16.86
C THR A 616 5.28 -5.51 -17.08
N PHE A 617 5.72 -5.41 -18.32
CA PHE A 617 7.02 -4.87 -18.71
C PHE A 617 6.89 -3.53 -19.42
N SER A 618 7.92 -2.69 -19.25
CA SER A 618 8.21 -1.53 -20.10
C SER A 618 9.69 -1.55 -20.45
N PHE A 619 10.03 -2.38 -21.45
CA PHE A 619 11.41 -2.73 -21.78
C PHE A 619 11.94 -1.90 -22.94
N GLY A 620 13.18 -1.42 -22.77
CA GLY A 620 13.97 -0.79 -23.82
C GLY A 620 14.92 -1.79 -24.45
N ARG A 621 16.12 -1.95 -23.85
CA ARG A 621 17.16 -2.87 -24.35
C ARG A 621 16.69 -4.32 -24.48
N ALA A 622 15.92 -4.83 -23.52
CA ALA A 622 15.48 -6.22 -23.50
C ALA A 622 14.46 -6.61 -24.61
N LEU A 623 13.95 -5.63 -25.38
CA LEU A 623 13.11 -5.89 -26.57
C LEU A 623 13.82 -5.54 -27.89
N GLN A 624 15.03 -5.01 -27.82
CA GLN A 624 15.67 -4.33 -28.95
C GLN A 624 17.11 -4.77 -29.22
N ALA A 625 17.83 -5.34 -28.26
CA ALA A 625 19.23 -5.68 -28.44
C ALA A 625 19.43 -6.71 -29.58
N SER A 626 18.71 -7.83 -29.54
CA SER A 626 18.73 -8.82 -30.63
C SER A 626 18.19 -8.27 -31.95
N VAL A 627 17.20 -7.38 -31.89
CA VAL A 627 16.59 -6.75 -33.08
C VAL A 627 17.60 -5.88 -33.82
N ILE A 628 18.31 -5.00 -33.10
CA ILE A 628 19.34 -4.11 -33.67
C ILE A 628 20.49 -4.95 -34.24
N LYS A 629 20.94 -5.98 -33.50
CA LYS A 629 22.00 -6.89 -33.95
C LYS A 629 21.63 -7.60 -35.26
N ILE A 630 20.44 -8.17 -35.35
CA ILE A 630 19.96 -8.83 -36.59
C ILE A 630 19.81 -7.82 -37.72
N TRP A 631 19.22 -6.66 -37.43
CA TRP A 631 19.02 -5.61 -38.43
C TRP A 631 20.36 -5.15 -39.04
N SER A 632 21.40 -4.93 -38.21
CA SER A 632 22.74 -4.54 -38.64
C SER A 632 22.77 -3.31 -39.58
N GLY A 633 21.74 -2.45 -39.54
CA GLY A 633 21.60 -1.30 -40.44
C GLY A 633 21.17 -1.61 -41.88
N ARG A 634 20.81 -2.86 -42.17
CA ARG A 634 20.59 -3.39 -43.53
C ARG A 634 19.09 -3.59 -43.83
N GLU A 635 18.66 -3.26 -45.05
CA GLU A 635 17.24 -3.30 -45.41
C GLU A 635 16.73 -4.73 -45.56
N GLU A 636 17.56 -5.57 -46.16
CA GLU A 636 17.30 -6.98 -46.38
C GLU A 636 17.06 -7.77 -45.08
N ASN A 637 17.54 -7.23 -43.94
CA ASN A 637 17.39 -7.85 -42.62
C ASN A 637 16.13 -7.40 -41.87
N VAL A 638 15.37 -6.44 -42.39
CA VAL A 638 14.15 -5.92 -41.74
C VAL A 638 13.16 -7.05 -41.39
N PRO A 639 12.83 -8.01 -42.28
CA PRO A 639 11.89 -9.08 -41.94
C PRO A 639 12.39 -9.97 -40.79
N ALA A 640 13.68 -10.30 -40.76
CA ALA A 640 14.28 -11.12 -39.71
C ALA A 640 14.30 -10.39 -38.35
N ALA A 641 14.64 -9.10 -38.35
CA ALA A 641 14.63 -8.27 -37.16
C ALA A 641 13.20 -8.07 -36.60
N GLN A 642 12.20 -7.91 -37.47
CA GLN A 642 10.79 -7.85 -37.06
C GLN A 642 10.30 -9.18 -36.47
N TYR A 643 10.70 -10.31 -37.06
CA TYR A 643 10.40 -11.62 -36.50
C TYR A 643 10.97 -11.76 -35.08
N GLU A 644 12.20 -11.30 -34.87
CA GLU A 644 12.84 -11.29 -33.55
C GLU A 644 12.08 -10.41 -32.55
N LEU A 645 11.67 -9.20 -32.96
CA LEU A 645 10.87 -8.30 -32.12
C LEU A 645 9.55 -8.96 -31.71
N ILE A 646 8.84 -9.59 -32.65
CA ILE A 646 7.58 -10.28 -32.37
C ILE A 646 7.80 -11.44 -31.39
N LYS A 647 8.87 -12.22 -31.57
CA LYS A 647 9.24 -13.33 -30.67
C LYS A 647 9.49 -12.82 -29.24
N LEU A 648 10.26 -11.74 -29.08
CA LEU A 648 10.53 -11.11 -27.78
C LEU A 648 9.25 -10.54 -27.15
N CYS A 649 8.42 -9.84 -27.93
CA CYS A 649 7.14 -9.32 -27.47
C CYS A 649 6.21 -10.44 -26.98
N LYS A 650 6.12 -11.55 -27.71
CA LYS A 650 5.32 -12.72 -27.34
C LYS A 650 5.83 -13.36 -26.04
N ALA A 651 7.13 -13.61 -25.92
CA ALA A 651 7.71 -14.22 -24.71
C ALA A 651 7.47 -13.36 -23.46
N ASN A 652 7.62 -12.03 -23.59
CA ASN A 652 7.35 -11.11 -22.48
C ASN A 652 5.85 -10.97 -22.16
N SER A 653 4.97 -11.11 -23.17
CA SER A 653 3.52 -11.20 -22.97
C SER A 653 3.14 -12.45 -22.16
N GLU A 654 3.70 -13.61 -22.52
CA GLU A 654 3.49 -14.86 -21.78
C GLU A 654 4.06 -14.76 -20.35
N ALA A 655 5.21 -14.10 -20.18
CA ALA A 655 5.79 -13.85 -18.85
C ALA A 655 4.94 -12.90 -17.99
N ALA A 656 4.33 -11.88 -18.60
CA ALA A 656 3.36 -11.02 -17.93
C ALA A 656 2.08 -11.78 -17.50
N LEU A 657 1.77 -12.88 -18.17
CA LEU A 657 0.68 -13.79 -17.80
C LEU A 657 1.12 -14.91 -16.84
N GLY A 658 2.42 -15.06 -16.57
CA GLY A 658 2.97 -16.14 -15.76
C GLY A 658 2.97 -17.51 -16.47
N THR A 659 2.84 -17.53 -17.79
CA THR A 659 2.70 -18.75 -18.61
C THR A 659 3.87 -18.99 -19.56
N PHE A 660 4.98 -18.25 -19.41
CA PHE A 660 6.14 -18.41 -20.28
C PHE A 660 6.82 -19.76 -20.01
N SER A 661 7.12 -20.51 -21.09
CA SER A 661 7.64 -21.88 -21.00
C SER A 661 9.09 -21.97 -20.51
N GLY A 662 9.85 -20.87 -20.56
CA GLY A 662 11.27 -20.82 -20.21
C GLY A 662 12.21 -20.88 -21.40
N ASP A 663 11.69 -21.24 -22.59
CA ASP A 663 12.45 -21.38 -23.84
C ASP A 663 12.42 -20.06 -24.62
N LEU A 664 13.55 -19.35 -24.62
CA LEU A 664 13.75 -18.17 -25.44
C LEU A 664 15.22 -18.12 -25.87
N GLU A 665 15.47 -18.47 -27.14
CA GLU A 665 16.76 -18.26 -27.79
C GLU A 665 16.76 -16.88 -28.45
N THR A 666 17.80 -16.08 -28.23
CA THR A 666 17.92 -14.73 -28.81
C THR A 666 19.31 -14.51 -29.40
N SER A 667 19.41 -13.63 -30.40
CA SER A 667 20.68 -13.32 -31.08
C SER A 667 21.70 -12.58 -30.18
N ALA A 668 21.23 -11.86 -29.17
CA ALA A 668 22.07 -11.28 -28.12
C ALA A 668 22.48 -12.33 -27.06
N GLY A 669 21.78 -13.47 -27.00
CA GLY A 669 22.04 -14.56 -26.06
C GLY A 669 21.77 -14.17 -24.60
N ALA A 670 22.35 -14.94 -23.67
CA ALA A 670 22.28 -14.68 -22.23
C ALA A 670 23.26 -13.56 -21.77
N GLN A 671 23.78 -12.75 -22.69
CA GLN A 671 24.73 -11.69 -22.36
C GLN A 671 24.04 -10.57 -21.57
N SER A 672 24.69 -10.11 -20.50
CA SER A 672 24.19 -8.97 -19.72
C SER A 672 24.11 -7.72 -20.60
N LEU A 673 22.99 -7.00 -20.52
CA LEU A 673 22.77 -5.72 -21.21
C LEU A 673 23.09 -4.54 -20.28
N PHE A 674 23.85 -4.79 -19.20
CA PHE A 674 24.24 -3.80 -18.22
C PHE A 674 25.41 -2.97 -18.74
N ILE A 675 25.34 -1.67 -18.48
CA ILE A 675 26.43 -0.75 -18.77
C ILE A 675 26.73 -0.03 -17.44
N ALA A 676 27.92 -0.24 -16.89
CA ALA A 676 28.31 0.33 -15.61
C ALA A 676 28.26 1.87 -15.66
N ASN A 677 27.71 2.50 -14.62
CA ASN A 677 27.56 3.96 -14.57
C ASN A 677 26.86 4.55 -15.79
N HIS A 678 25.91 3.82 -16.40
CA HIS A 678 25.20 4.33 -17.56
C HIS A 678 24.43 5.60 -17.20
N VAL A 679 24.96 6.75 -17.62
CA VAL A 679 24.27 8.03 -17.60
C VAL A 679 23.47 8.10 -18.91
N TYR A 680 22.14 8.09 -18.78
CA TYR A 680 21.18 8.21 -19.89
C TYR A 680 21.04 9.65 -20.34
#